data_AF-A0AA87Q7V5-F1
#
_entry.id   AF-A0AA87Q7V5-F1
#
_cell.length_a   1.000
_cell.length_b   1.000
_cell.length_c   1.000
_cell.angle_alpha   90.00
_cell.angle_beta   90.00
_cell.angle_gamma   90.00
#
_symmetry.space_group_name_H-M   'P 1'
#
loop_
_entity.id
_entity.type
_entity.pdbx_description
1 polymer ?
#
loop_
_entity_poly.entity_id
_entity_poly.type
_entity_poly.pdbx_seq_one_letter_code
_entity_poly.pdbx_strand_id
1 'polypeptide(L)'
;MVNRKRESGNFSTINAWLANIDLGHYAQCFEAANIDLEILAHLNESDLKEIGVYSLGHRRKILTHLSERVSHNPANPRAELRYITVLFCDLVGSTQWAELLGAEAFWDLLASYYAAVREAVIPLGGYVAQYHGDGVLVYFGYPNTLEDAALRGVLGASHAVEQVDKLPNTAGIRLAARAGVTSGPVLMDGLSEAGHQGEIGQAFGATVNMAARLQSVAQPGKVVVSESTAALVKHHVQLHPLGIHSLKGVEKPCAVFEIRGEQTGDLAVAVTAQQVRAPFVGRTEEIASLSHIWLQVESGAFERVLLTGEPGIGKSRLASHFMNSLENRGLTVRRIFFQPHSRDIPFHAFVDALKLEAHQHEPGAASLLELLKTIGSGSQMERRERRAEFIDALVSHFSDGKPPRIIWCDDIHWADLSSAEVISRLVKVRSKGVLIVISGRHWPIGMEQGAELREGFTVFQLEPLATNETKQIIAHLMSNIDADRTLFEMLADRSEGVPLFAEELALGVRESTDSGQRMDPLKGIPSSLQQSLQARIGRLTVANQLMRLQSCFGRRVSLSLLRSLWLSEEQIEVALEEITSAGLAELQLAQGSEQENMLVCRHQLILECAYEMILKRDRIAMHGRIADVLEQRVVDGIAVPPLMRAEHSERAERLREAADLYAQAGHLASAQSADAEAVSLYSRALTLAHRLENTSAEWNLQFEADTLLALYPALVGVNGYVAANADVTTRLEELIPRLGGPERLLSSFFLRWLEMLAQGDIDTAHGFTFGVAGAFGPEGESSHELMIHRMLGSTHMFRGELEAAKIHLHSFLNKYRPEEHLDALRRFGATDNYVTVLCCIAAIAAFDDDNDYAQQARRRAIAAADASRHVHTLCHTLCFGAALPTGLRGEWEELAVLHDRLSTIAQERQLVFWQCFARMIEGILIASRGDAAGGLLIFNKGHDDLQARGFQFMCPTFRLVLAFACNGALPEDELAKLKVQLEAGERWGLPLLSALKARMESTPSRLE
;
A
#
# COMPACT_ATOMS: atom_id res chain seq x y z
N MET A 1 29.23 -41.99 11.45
CA MET A 1 29.58 -40.87 12.36
C MET A 1 28.45 -39.87 12.36
N VAL A 2 28.09 -39.32 13.52
CA VAL A 2 26.88 -38.51 13.69
C VAL A 2 27.13 -37.07 13.23
N ASN A 3 26.45 -36.63 12.17
CA ASN A 3 26.42 -35.23 11.75
C ASN A 3 25.41 -34.47 12.63
N ARG A 4 25.88 -33.84 13.71
CA ARG A 4 25.05 -32.85 14.43
C ARG A 4 25.01 -31.55 13.64
N LYS A 5 23.81 -31.13 13.23
CA LYS A 5 23.56 -29.73 12.86
C LYS A 5 23.97 -28.86 14.06
N ARG A 6 24.86 -27.88 13.86
CA ARG A 6 25.07 -26.80 14.84
C ARG A 6 23.96 -25.78 14.66
N GLU A 7 23.28 -25.45 15.73
CA GLU A 7 22.24 -24.41 15.73
C GLU A 7 22.91 -23.05 15.89
N SER A 8 22.62 -22.13 14.96
CA SER A 8 22.97 -20.70 15.07
C SER A 8 21.92 -19.96 15.90
N GLY A 9 21.73 -20.43 17.15
CA GLY A 9 20.74 -19.91 18.09
C GLY A 9 21.30 -18.84 19.03
N ASN A 10 20.41 -18.04 19.62
CA ASN A 10 20.78 -17.05 20.63
C ASN A 10 21.03 -17.75 21.98
N PHE A 11 22.29 -18.07 22.29
CA PHE A 11 22.66 -18.72 23.56
C PHE A 11 22.53 -17.74 24.73
N SER A 12 21.79 -18.15 25.77
CA SER A 12 21.54 -17.37 26.99
C SER A 12 22.67 -17.43 28.04
N THR A 13 23.66 -18.30 27.87
CA THR A 13 24.85 -18.37 28.74
C THR A 13 26.13 -18.68 27.96
N ILE A 14 27.29 -18.26 28.48
CA ILE A 14 28.61 -18.62 27.93
C ILE A 14 28.83 -20.13 27.92
N ASN A 15 28.41 -20.83 28.97
CA ASN A 15 28.62 -22.27 29.08
C ASN A 15 27.90 -23.04 27.96
N ALA A 16 26.70 -22.60 27.56
CA ALA A 16 25.99 -23.14 26.41
C ALA A 16 26.71 -22.83 25.08
N TRP A 17 27.23 -21.60 24.92
CA TRP A 17 27.96 -21.19 23.72
C TRP A 17 29.30 -21.93 23.55
N LEU A 18 30.11 -22.00 24.61
CA LEU A 18 31.37 -22.75 24.63
C LEU A 18 31.14 -24.24 24.35
N ALA A 19 30.06 -24.83 24.89
CA ALA A 19 29.69 -26.21 24.61
C ALA A 19 29.34 -26.45 23.13
N ASN A 20 28.59 -25.54 22.48
CA ASN A 20 28.23 -25.66 21.05
C ASN A 20 29.45 -25.62 20.12
N ILE A 21 30.50 -24.90 20.51
CA ILE A 21 31.77 -24.82 19.75
C ILE A 21 32.80 -25.88 20.19
N ASP A 22 32.39 -26.92 20.91
CA ASP A 22 33.23 -28.01 21.46
C ASP A 22 34.34 -27.57 22.44
N LEU A 23 34.19 -26.38 23.05
CA LEU A 23 35.18 -25.77 23.95
C LEU A 23 34.64 -25.56 25.39
N GLY A 24 33.57 -26.26 25.76
CA GLY A 24 32.92 -26.16 27.08
C GLY A 24 33.84 -26.41 28.29
N HIS A 25 35.02 -27.00 28.09
CA HIS A 25 36.03 -27.16 29.15
C HIS A 25 36.69 -25.85 29.60
N TYR A 26 36.56 -24.76 28.82
CA TYR A 26 36.99 -23.41 29.24
C TYR A 26 35.90 -22.63 30.00
N ALA A 27 34.72 -23.20 30.24
CA ALA A 27 33.63 -22.57 30.99
C ALA A 27 34.10 -21.89 32.29
N GLN A 28 34.79 -22.65 33.14
CA GLN A 28 35.31 -22.17 34.42
C GLN A 28 36.36 -21.05 34.28
N CYS A 29 37.10 -21.00 33.17
CA CYS A 29 38.08 -19.95 32.92
C CYS A 29 37.40 -18.60 32.59
N PHE A 30 36.32 -18.63 31.81
CA PHE A 30 35.54 -17.44 31.48
C PHE A 30 34.72 -16.97 32.68
N GLU A 31 34.13 -17.90 33.43
CA GLU A 31 33.36 -17.63 34.65
C GLU A 31 34.24 -17.04 35.76
N ALA A 32 35.44 -17.59 35.99
CA ALA A 32 36.41 -17.05 36.96
C ALA A 32 36.96 -15.66 36.58
N ALA A 33 36.92 -15.31 35.28
CA ALA A 33 37.29 -13.99 34.78
C ALA A 33 36.12 -12.98 34.76
N ASN A 34 34.93 -13.37 35.23
CA ASN A 34 33.68 -12.60 35.14
C ASN A 34 33.34 -12.13 33.72
N ILE A 35 33.72 -12.90 32.70
CA ILE A 35 33.30 -12.62 31.32
C ILE A 35 31.83 -13.05 31.20
N ASP A 36 30.98 -12.15 30.73
CA ASP A 36 29.59 -12.41 30.35
C ASP A 36 29.40 -12.36 28.82
N LEU A 37 28.18 -12.56 28.34
CA LEU A 37 27.90 -12.60 26.90
C LEU A 37 28.11 -11.26 26.17
N GLU A 38 28.17 -10.13 26.89
CA GLU A 38 28.42 -8.81 26.33
C GLU A 38 29.94 -8.59 26.20
N ILE A 39 30.69 -8.77 27.29
CA ILE A 39 32.15 -8.67 27.33
C ILE A 39 32.81 -9.67 26.37
N LEU A 40 32.21 -10.86 26.21
CA LEU A 40 32.66 -11.91 25.30
C LEU A 40 32.92 -11.41 23.86
N ALA A 41 32.14 -10.45 23.37
CA ALA A 41 32.27 -9.93 22.01
C ALA A 41 33.52 -9.06 21.79
N HIS A 42 34.16 -8.60 22.86
CA HIS A 42 35.30 -7.66 22.85
C HIS A 42 36.66 -8.33 23.09
N LEU A 43 36.69 -9.65 23.36
CA LEU A 43 37.92 -10.37 23.66
C LEU A 43 38.83 -10.52 22.44
N ASN A 44 40.10 -10.15 22.60
CA ASN A 44 41.15 -10.33 21.60
C ASN A 44 42.05 -11.55 21.91
N GLU A 45 43.03 -11.83 21.03
CA GLU A 45 43.90 -13.01 21.17
C GLU A 45 44.82 -12.99 22.43
N SER A 46 45.07 -11.81 23.00
CA SER A 46 45.81 -11.61 24.25
C SER A 46 44.96 -11.95 25.47
N ASP A 47 43.74 -11.40 25.56
CA ASP A 47 42.82 -11.63 26.68
C ASP A 47 42.50 -13.12 26.83
N LEU A 48 42.33 -13.82 25.69
CA LEU A 48 42.12 -15.27 25.69
C LEU A 48 43.34 -16.05 26.21
N LYS A 49 44.57 -15.56 26.07
CA LYS A 49 45.75 -16.17 26.72
C LYS A 49 45.73 -15.91 28.23
N GLU A 50 45.36 -14.70 28.65
CA GLU A 50 45.35 -14.28 30.05
C GLU A 50 44.36 -15.11 30.88
N ILE A 51 43.17 -15.37 30.35
CA ILE A 51 42.19 -16.30 30.96
C ILE A 51 42.52 -17.79 30.77
N GLY A 52 43.68 -18.14 30.19
CA GLY A 52 44.19 -19.52 30.15
C GLY A 52 43.93 -20.34 28.87
N VAL A 53 43.40 -19.75 27.80
CA VAL A 53 43.22 -20.44 26.49
C VAL A 53 44.51 -20.44 25.69
N TYR A 54 45.55 -21.16 26.14
CA TYR A 54 46.87 -21.09 25.47
C TYR A 54 46.88 -21.68 24.04
N SER A 55 46.03 -22.66 23.73
CA SER A 55 45.94 -23.31 22.41
C SER A 55 45.58 -22.32 21.30
N LEU A 56 46.46 -22.17 20.30
CA LEU A 56 46.24 -21.31 19.13
C LEU A 56 45.00 -21.72 18.33
N GLY A 57 44.77 -23.03 18.19
CA GLY A 57 43.59 -23.55 17.51
C GLY A 57 42.28 -23.22 18.25
N HIS A 58 42.29 -23.27 19.59
CA HIS A 58 41.11 -22.93 20.38
C HIS A 58 40.85 -21.42 20.36
N ARG A 59 41.89 -20.58 20.49
CA ARG A 59 41.77 -19.12 20.37
C ARG A 59 41.24 -18.71 19.00
N ARG A 60 41.76 -19.27 17.90
CA ARG A 60 41.20 -19.04 16.56
C ARG A 60 39.73 -19.49 16.46
N LYS A 61 39.37 -20.69 16.96
CA LYS A 61 37.98 -21.18 16.91
C LYS A 61 37.02 -20.28 17.68
N ILE A 62 37.43 -19.77 18.85
CA ILE A 62 36.71 -18.76 19.64
C ILE A 62 36.56 -17.47 18.83
N LEU A 63 37.66 -16.84 18.41
CA LEU A 63 37.64 -15.57 17.65
C LEU A 63 36.83 -15.66 16.34
N THR A 64 36.85 -16.81 15.64
CA THR A 64 35.98 -17.06 14.49
C THR A 64 34.51 -17.06 14.87
N HIS A 65 34.09 -17.79 15.92
CA HIS A 65 32.68 -17.77 16.36
C HIS A 65 32.27 -16.43 16.99
N LEU A 66 33.22 -15.65 17.54
CA LEU A 66 33.00 -14.26 17.93
C LEU A 66 32.73 -13.38 16.72
N SER A 67 33.56 -13.44 15.67
CA SER A 67 33.32 -12.68 14.43
C SER A 67 32.06 -13.10 13.69
N GLU A 68 31.64 -14.38 13.77
CA GLU A 68 30.33 -14.84 13.28
C GLU A 68 29.16 -14.25 14.08
N ARG A 69 29.26 -14.18 15.42
CA ARG A 69 28.27 -13.52 16.30
C ARG A 69 28.22 -12.01 16.07
N VAL A 70 29.37 -11.34 16.04
CA VAL A 70 29.50 -9.89 15.78
C VAL A 70 29.03 -9.56 14.36
N SER A 71 29.15 -10.46 13.39
CA SER A 71 28.61 -10.26 12.04
C SER A 71 27.08 -10.34 11.92
N HIS A 72 26.38 -10.80 12.96
CA HIS A 72 24.92 -10.68 13.10
C HIS A 72 24.49 -9.37 13.78
N ASN A 73 25.43 -8.50 14.17
CA ASN A 73 25.11 -7.15 14.63
C ASN A 73 25.07 -6.18 13.42
N PRO A 74 23.90 -5.63 13.04
CA PRO A 74 23.79 -4.72 11.90
C PRO A 74 24.35 -3.30 12.17
N ALA A 75 24.90 -3.05 13.36
CA ALA A 75 25.39 -1.74 13.77
C ALA A 75 26.77 -1.33 13.20
N ASN A 76 27.41 -2.16 12.36
CA ASN A 76 28.68 -1.80 11.72
C ASN A 76 28.59 -2.03 10.18
N PRO A 77 28.63 -0.97 9.36
CA PRO A 77 28.38 -1.07 7.93
C PRO A 77 29.57 -1.74 7.21
N ARG A 78 29.51 -3.06 7.05
CA ARG A 78 30.43 -3.81 6.18
C ARG A 78 30.38 -3.37 4.71
N ALA A 79 29.34 -2.66 4.30
CA ALA A 79 29.42 -1.87 3.08
C ALA A 79 28.50 -0.64 3.14
N GLU A 80 28.96 0.51 2.67
CA GLU A 80 28.21 1.77 2.68
C GLU A 80 28.03 2.33 1.25
N LEU A 81 26.81 2.73 0.87
CA LEU A 81 26.61 3.44 -0.39
C LEU A 81 26.95 4.92 -0.20
N ARG A 82 28.06 5.37 -0.82
CA ARG A 82 28.49 6.76 -0.81
C ARG A 82 28.51 7.35 -2.20
N TYR A 83 28.20 8.64 -2.30
CA TYR A 83 28.45 9.42 -3.51
C TYR A 83 29.86 9.99 -3.43
N ILE A 84 30.78 9.47 -4.24
CA ILE A 84 32.20 9.88 -4.23
C ILE A 84 32.64 10.32 -5.63
N THR A 85 33.86 10.84 -5.72
CA THR A 85 34.55 11.02 -7.00
C THR A 85 35.71 10.03 -7.13
N VAL A 86 35.76 9.35 -8.27
CA VAL A 86 36.76 8.34 -8.61
C VAL A 86 37.65 8.87 -9.71
N LEU A 87 38.96 8.87 -9.46
CA LEU A 87 40.03 9.16 -10.42
C LEU A 87 40.76 7.85 -10.76
N PHE A 88 40.91 7.56 -12.05
CA PHE A 88 41.82 6.54 -12.56
C PHE A 88 42.89 7.21 -13.43
N CYS A 89 44.16 7.10 -13.03
CA CYS A 89 45.33 7.63 -13.75
C CYS A 89 46.16 6.49 -14.33
N ASP A 90 46.68 6.63 -15.55
CA ASP A 90 47.35 5.57 -16.32
C ASP A 90 48.62 6.10 -17.01
N LEU A 91 49.71 5.32 -17.00
CA LEU A 91 50.98 5.65 -17.65
C LEU A 91 50.99 5.20 -19.13
N VAL A 92 51.09 6.16 -20.05
CA VAL A 92 51.00 5.88 -21.49
C VAL A 92 52.19 5.07 -21.98
N GLY A 93 51.90 3.95 -22.65
CA GLY A 93 52.90 3.10 -23.30
C GLY A 93 53.62 2.12 -22.37
N SER A 94 53.14 1.94 -21.14
CA SER A 94 53.67 1.03 -20.10
C SER A 94 54.23 -0.30 -20.61
N THR A 95 53.51 -1.00 -21.51
CA THR A 95 53.91 -2.30 -22.05
C THR A 95 55.20 -2.22 -22.87
N GLN A 96 55.37 -1.14 -23.65
CA GLN A 96 56.59 -0.90 -24.42
C GLN A 96 57.77 -0.54 -23.49
N TRP A 97 57.50 0.19 -22.40
CA TRP A 97 58.51 0.49 -21.38
C TRP A 97 58.99 -0.76 -20.63
N ALA A 98 58.09 -1.69 -20.30
CA ALA A 98 58.44 -2.96 -19.67
C ALA A 98 59.34 -3.83 -20.56
N GLU A 99 59.10 -3.84 -21.88
CA GLU A 99 59.93 -4.54 -22.87
C GLU A 99 61.29 -3.86 -23.11
N LEU A 100 61.34 -2.51 -23.09
CA LEU A 100 62.55 -1.73 -23.39
C LEU A 100 63.53 -1.57 -22.23
N LEU A 101 63.02 -1.44 -20.99
CA LEU A 101 63.84 -1.13 -19.82
C LEU A 101 64.26 -2.36 -18.99
N GLY A 102 63.54 -3.48 -19.15
CA GLY A 102 63.68 -4.64 -18.26
C GLY A 102 63.05 -4.41 -16.89
N ALA A 103 62.88 -5.50 -16.13
CA ALA A 103 62.01 -5.51 -14.95
C ALA A 103 62.43 -4.54 -13.82
N GLU A 104 63.73 -4.42 -13.54
CA GLU A 104 64.23 -3.56 -12.45
C GLU A 104 64.04 -2.06 -12.77
N ALA A 105 64.53 -1.60 -13.93
CA ALA A 105 64.41 -0.20 -14.32
C ALA A 105 62.95 0.22 -14.65
N PHE A 106 62.10 -0.73 -15.09
CA PHE A 106 60.67 -0.48 -15.21
C PHE A 106 59.98 -0.37 -13.84
N TRP A 107 60.44 -1.09 -12.82
CA TRP A 107 59.94 -0.96 -11.45
C TRP A 107 60.32 0.38 -10.82
N ASP A 108 61.55 0.85 -11.01
CA ASP A 108 61.99 2.19 -10.58
C ASP A 108 61.21 3.31 -11.29
N LEU A 109 60.88 3.11 -12.57
CA LEU A 109 60.02 4.01 -13.34
C LEU A 109 58.59 4.06 -12.75
N LEU A 110 58.00 2.90 -12.46
CA LEU A 110 56.67 2.82 -11.83
C LEU A 110 56.67 3.42 -10.42
N ALA A 111 57.72 3.21 -9.62
CA ALA A 111 57.86 3.83 -8.31
C ALA A 111 57.90 5.37 -8.40
N SER A 112 58.62 5.91 -9.40
CA SER A 112 58.68 7.35 -9.68
C SER A 112 57.33 7.92 -10.15
N TYR A 113 56.62 7.18 -11.01
CA TYR A 113 55.27 7.50 -11.46
C TYR A 113 54.26 7.50 -10.30
N TYR A 114 54.26 6.46 -9.46
CA TYR A 114 53.39 6.36 -8.29
C TYR A 114 53.66 7.46 -7.27
N ALA A 115 54.93 7.86 -7.07
CA ALA A 115 55.29 8.99 -6.23
C ALA A 115 54.67 10.29 -6.76
N ALA A 116 54.83 10.60 -8.06
CA ALA A 116 54.25 11.78 -8.68
C ALA A 116 52.71 11.82 -8.59
N VAL A 117 52.02 10.71 -8.91
CA VAL A 117 50.54 10.67 -8.76
C VAL A 117 50.13 10.86 -7.30
N ARG A 118 50.85 10.26 -6.35
CA ARG A 118 50.57 10.36 -4.91
C ARG A 118 50.77 11.78 -4.37
N GLU A 119 51.86 12.45 -4.76
CA GLU A 119 52.17 13.83 -4.39
C GLU A 119 51.16 14.82 -4.95
N ALA A 120 50.59 14.56 -6.13
CA ALA A 120 49.52 15.37 -6.70
C ALA A 120 48.16 15.23 -6.00
N VAL A 121 47.77 14.03 -5.54
CA VAL A 121 46.40 13.77 -5.05
C VAL A 121 46.22 13.85 -3.54
N ILE A 122 47.21 13.48 -2.73
CA ILE A 122 47.07 13.47 -1.26
C ILE A 122 46.82 14.87 -0.67
N PRO A 123 47.51 15.95 -1.08
CA PRO A 123 47.24 17.30 -0.57
C PRO A 123 45.82 17.78 -0.83
N LEU A 124 45.16 17.24 -1.87
CA LEU A 124 43.78 17.51 -2.25
C LEU A 124 42.79 16.53 -1.59
N GLY A 125 43.18 15.80 -0.55
CA GLY A 125 42.30 14.86 0.15
C GLY A 125 41.98 13.59 -0.64
N GLY A 126 42.79 13.25 -1.65
CA GLY A 126 42.66 12.02 -2.43
C GLY A 126 43.22 10.82 -1.69
N TYR A 127 42.37 9.81 -1.45
CA TYR A 127 42.76 8.51 -0.92
C TYR A 127 43.20 7.57 -2.05
N VAL A 128 44.48 7.23 -2.11
CA VAL A 128 45.01 6.26 -3.09
C VAL A 128 44.56 4.86 -2.67
N ALA A 129 43.60 4.30 -3.41
CA ALA A 129 42.91 3.07 -3.03
C ALA A 129 43.62 1.81 -3.55
N GLN A 130 44.16 1.85 -4.77
CA GLN A 130 44.79 0.68 -5.38
C GLN A 130 45.76 1.05 -6.51
N TYR A 131 46.91 0.37 -6.54
CA TYR A 131 47.86 0.38 -7.65
C TYR A 131 47.58 -0.81 -8.57
N HIS A 132 47.46 -0.56 -9.87
CA HIS A 132 47.05 -1.52 -10.90
C HIS A 132 48.09 -1.60 -12.02
N GLY A 133 49.32 -2.04 -11.72
CA GLY A 133 50.38 -2.22 -12.71
C GLY A 133 50.97 -0.90 -13.23
N ASP A 134 50.28 -0.29 -14.19
CA ASP A 134 50.52 1.05 -14.75
C ASP A 134 49.45 2.08 -14.35
N GLY A 135 48.34 1.60 -13.75
CA GLY A 135 47.24 2.42 -13.26
C GLY A 135 47.31 2.77 -11.77
N VAL A 136 46.72 3.91 -11.39
CA VAL A 136 46.49 4.34 -10.00
C VAL A 136 45.02 4.73 -9.84
N LEU A 137 44.33 4.10 -8.88
CA LEU A 137 42.93 4.36 -8.52
C LEU A 137 42.87 5.20 -7.23
N VAL A 138 42.17 6.33 -7.29
CA VAL A 138 42.10 7.32 -6.20
C VAL A 138 40.65 7.73 -5.95
N TYR A 139 40.26 7.86 -4.68
CA TYR A 139 38.94 8.31 -4.25
C TYR A 139 39.01 9.68 -3.57
N PHE A 140 38.01 10.51 -3.83
CA PHE A 140 37.79 11.80 -3.16
C PHE A 140 36.38 11.79 -2.55
N GLY A 141 36.26 12.21 -1.29
CA GLY A 141 35.08 11.99 -0.46
C GLY A 141 35.10 10.66 0.33
N TYR A 142 36.28 10.06 0.48
CA TYR A 142 36.53 8.88 1.31
C TYR A 142 37.96 8.95 1.89
N PRO A 143 38.23 8.49 3.14
CA PRO A 143 37.29 7.96 4.12
C PRO A 143 36.36 9.02 4.75
N ASN A 144 36.73 10.29 4.63
CA ASN A 144 35.92 11.43 5.09
C ASN A 144 35.16 12.04 3.90
N THR A 145 33.92 12.49 4.13
CA THR A 145 33.16 13.24 3.14
C THR A 145 33.84 14.56 2.79
N LEU A 146 33.84 14.93 1.51
CA LEU A 146 34.38 16.19 0.98
C LEU A 146 33.33 16.81 0.05
N GLU A 147 32.92 18.04 0.34
CA GLU A 147 31.85 18.74 -0.40
C GLU A 147 32.25 19.05 -1.84
N ASP A 148 33.54 19.28 -2.07
CA ASP A 148 34.18 19.62 -3.33
C ASP A 148 34.96 18.42 -3.92
N ALA A 149 34.62 17.19 -3.53
CA ALA A 149 35.27 15.94 -3.99
C ALA A 149 35.44 15.85 -5.52
N ALA A 150 34.44 16.31 -6.28
CA ALA A 150 34.48 16.33 -7.74
C ALA A 150 35.54 17.28 -8.27
N LEU A 151 35.64 18.47 -7.70
CA LEU A 151 36.65 19.45 -8.04
C LEU A 151 38.04 18.92 -7.68
N ARG A 152 38.26 18.54 -6.41
CA ARG A 152 39.54 18.03 -5.92
C ARG A 152 40.04 16.83 -6.73
N GLY A 153 39.13 15.94 -7.14
CA GLY A 153 39.44 14.82 -8.03
C GLY A 153 39.93 15.25 -9.41
N VAL A 154 39.38 16.32 -9.98
CA VAL A 154 39.79 16.86 -11.29
C VAL A 154 41.08 17.68 -11.21
N LEU A 155 41.27 18.47 -10.15
CA LEU A 155 42.53 19.17 -9.89
C LEU A 155 43.66 18.15 -9.65
N GLY A 156 43.42 17.14 -8.82
CA GLY A 156 44.37 16.05 -8.55
C GLY A 156 44.73 15.26 -9.80
N ALA A 157 43.76 15.00 -10.69
CA ALA A 157 44.02 14.41 -12.00
C ALA A 157 44.92 15.28 -12.88
N SER A 158 44.69 16.59 -12.89
CA SER A 158 45.43 17.56 -13.70
C SER A 158 46.87 17.70 -13.21
N HIS A 159 47.06 17.87 -11.89
CA HIS A 159 48.36 17.87 -11.25
C HIS A 159 49.12 16.55 -11.44
N ALA A 160 48.46 15.39 -11.34
CA ALA A 160 49.11 14.09 -11.51
C ALA A 160 49.67 13.96 -12.94
N VAL A 161 48.88 14.34 -13.94
CA VAL A 161 49.32 14.32 -15.35
C VAL A 161 50.48 15.30 -15.59
N GLU A 162 50.43 16.50 -15.02
CA GLU A 162 51.49 17.51 -15.15
C GLU A 162 52.79 17.13 -14.40
N GLN A 163 52.70 16.47 -13.24
CA GLN A 163 53.88 16.03 -12.49
C GLN A 163 54.57 14.84 -13.16
N VAL A 164 53.82 13.88 -13.72
CA VAL A 164 54.39 12.77 -14.48
C VAL A 164 55.10 13.25 -15.76
N ASP A 165 54.55 14.29 -16.41
CA ASP A 165 55.15 14.95 -17.57
C ASP A 165 56.46 15.70 -17.27
N LYS A 166 56.73 16.01 -15.99
CA LYS A 166 57.98 16.63 -15.50
C LYS A 166 59.03 15.62 -15.02
N LEU A 167 58.71 14.32 -14.98
CA LEU A 167 59.67 13.29 -14.59
C LEU A 167 60.84 13.20 -15.60
N PRO A 168 62.04 12.76 -15.17
CA PRO A 168 63.20 12.70 -16.06
C PRO A 168 62.93 11.84 -17.29
N ASN A 169 63.31 12.34 -18.48
CA ASN A 169 63.19 11.59 -19.74
C ASN A 169 64.06 10.31 -19.71
N THR A 170 63.45 9.17 -19.40
CA THR A 170 64.10 7.87 -19.48
C THR A 170 64.31 7.49 -20.96
N ALA A 171 65.53 7.12 -21.34
CA ALA A 171 65.93 6.78 -22.70
C ALA A 171 65.61 7.85 -23.79
N GLY A 172 65.48 9.13 -23.41
CA GLY A 172 65.28 10.24 -24.34
C GLY A 172 63.85 10.44 -24.82
N ILE A 173 62.87 9.72 -24.25
CA ILE A 173 61.44 9.87 -24.54
C ILE A 173 60.76 10.49 -23.31
N ARG A 174 59.78 11.36 -23.57
CA ARG A 174 58.99 12.07 -22.53
C ARG A 174 57.90 11.15 -22.00
N LEU A 175 57.81 11.03 -20.67
CA LEU A 175 56.74 10.28 -20.01
C LEU A 175 55.44 11.08 -20.07
N ALA A 176 54.32 10.40 -20.20
CA ALA A 176 53.00 11.02 -20.19
C ALA A 176 52.01 10.13 -19.44
N ALA A 177 51.25 10.71 -18.53
CA ALA A 177 50.06 10.07 -17.96
C ALA A 177 48.79 10.56 -18.66
N ARG A 178 47.69 9.86 -18.43
CA ARG A 178 46.34 10.26 -18.82
C ARG A 178 45.35 9.83 -17.75
N ALA A 179 44.29 10.60 -17.54
CA ALA A 179 43.39 10.38 -16.42
C ALA A 179 41.91 10.45 -16.79
N GLY A 180 41.10 9.67 -16.07
CA GLY A 180 39.64 9.62 -16.17
C GLY A 180 39.02 9.91 -14.80
N VAL A 181 38.08 10.86 -14.72
CA VAL A 181 37.39 11.22 -13.48
C VAL A 181 35.88 11.09 -13.65
N THR A 182 35.21 10.45 -12.69
CA THR A 182 33.74 10.39 -12.64
C THR A 182 33.23 10.41 -11.21
N SER A 183 32.09 11.05 -11.01
CA SER A 183 31.41 11.20 -9.73
C SER A 183 30.09 10.42 -9.79
N GLY A 184 29.74 9.74 -8.71
CA GLY A 184 28.56 8.89 -8.67
C GLY A 184 28.50 8.01 -7.41
N PRO A 185 27.39 7.27 -7.22
CA PRO A 185 27.28 6.31 -6.14
C PRO A 185 28.26 5.15 -6.33
N VAL A 186 28.89 4.74 -5.23
CA VAL A 186 29.68 3.52 -5.08
C VAL A 186 29.30 2.83 -3.78
N LEU A 187 29.56 1.54 -3.70
CA LEU A 187 29.51 0.75 -2.48
C LEU A 187 30.93 0.60 -1.93
N MET A 188 31.24 1.21 -0.79
CA MET A 188 32.54 1.09 -0.12
C MET A 188 32.55 -0.12 0.83
N ASP A 189 33.58 -0.97 0.79
CA ASP A 189 33.77 -2.05 1.79
C ASP A 189 34.31 -1.48 3.12
N GLY A 190 33.67 -1.86 4.24
CA GLY A 190 33.88 -1.30 5.57
C GLY A 190 34.78 -2.16 6.46
N LEU A 191 36.08 -1.86 6.48
CA LEU A 191 37.05 -2.44 7.41
C LEU A 191 37.83 -1.37 8.20
N SER A 192 37.56 -1.30 9.49
CA SER A 192 38.37 -0.69 10.55
C SER A 192 38.14 -1.53 11.83
N GLU A 193 39.10 -1.84 12.69
CA GLU A 193 40.49 -1.35 12.83
C GLU A 193 41.42 -2.54 13.15
N ALA A 194 42.56 -2.68 12.45
CA ALA A 194 43.81 -3.32 12.96
C ALA A 194 44.92 -3.42 11.89
N GLY A 195 45.94 -2.57 12.00
CA GLY A 195 47.34 -3.02 11.92
C GLY A 195 48.02 -3.34 10.56
N HIS A 196 47.33 -3.48 9.43
CA HIS A 196 47.98 -3.80 8.14
C HIS A 196 47.67 -2.82 7.01
N GLN A 197 48.70 -2.03 6.65
CA GLN A 197 48.73 -1.26 5.40
C GLN A 197 48.76 -2.24 4.21
N GLY A 198 47.73 -2.25 3.38
CA GLY A 198 47.68 -3.10 2.19
C GLY A 198 46.38 -3.00 1.39
N GLU A 199 45.25 -3.37 1.99
CA GLU A 199 43.99 -3.62 1.28
C GLU A 199 42.78 -3.06 2.05
N ILE A 200 42.63 -1.74 2.12
CA ILE A 200 41.53 -1.07 2.86
C ILE A 200 40.69 -0.20 1.90
N GLY A 201 39.37 -0.41 1.92
CA GLY A 201 38.39 0.48 1.30
C GLY A 201 38.22 0.33 -0.21
N GLN A 202 37.99 -0.88 -0.73
CA GLN A 202 37.62 -1.05 -2.14
C GLN A 202 36.21 -0.49 -2.41
N ALA A 203 36.05 0.18 -3.56
CA ALA A 203 34.79 0.72 -4.02
C ALA A 203 34.23 -0.16 -5.15
N PHE A 204 32.94 -0.48 -5.09
CA PHE A 204 32.24 -1.29 -6.09
C PHE A 204 31.11 -0.49 -6.73
N GLY A 205 30.96 -0.57 -8.05
CA GLY A 205 29.84 0.06 -8.77
C GLY A 205 30.21 0.52 -10.18
N ALA A 206 29.20 0.93 -10.94
CA ALA A 206 29.36 1.42 -12.31
C ALA A 206 30.31 2.63 -12.39
N THR A 207 30.32 3.48 -11.36
CA THR A 207 31.18 4.67 -11.23
C THR A 207 32.67 4.33 -11.30
N VAL A 208 33.13 3.26 -10.64
CA VAL A 208 34.57 2.87 -10.67
C VAL A 208 34.97 2.38 -12.05
N ASN A 209 34.14 1.53 -12.67
CA ASN A 209 34.36 1.06 -14.04
C ASN A 209 34.34 2.22 -15.05
N MET A 210 33.47 3.21 -14.86
CA MET A 210 33.37 4.40 -15.69
C MET A 210 34.66 5.25 -15.65
N ALA A 211 35.31 5.40 -14.48
CA ALA A 211 36.57 6.15 -14.36
C ALA A 211 37.67 5.58 -15.28
N ALA A 212 37.89 4.26 -15.21
CA ALA A 212 38.86 3.56 -16.06
C ALA A 212 38.50 3.62 -17.55
N ARG A 213 37.20 3.63 -17.91
CA ARG A 213 36.78 3.77 -19.31
C ARG A 213 37.01 5.18 -19.86
N LEU A 214 36.73 6.23 -19.08
CA LEU A 214 37.02 7.62 -19.46
C LEU A 214 38.52 7.84 -19.67
N GLN A 215 39.34 7.31 -18.76
CA GLN A 215 40.80 7.32 -18.88
C GLN A 215 41.26 6.69 -20.20
N SER A 216 40.66 5.58 -20.64
CA SER A 216 41.04 4.92 -21.89
C SER A 216 40.77 5.75 -23.16
N VAL A 217 39.84 6.71 -23.09
CA VAL A 217 39.51 7.67 -24.17
C VAL A 217 40.36 8.94 -24.10
N ALA A 218 41.03 9.21 -22.98
CA ALA A 218 41.93 10.35 -22.82
C ALA A 218 43.19 10.20 -23.70
N GLN A 219 43.55 11.30 -24.38
CA GLN A 219 44.83 11.42 -25.06
C GLN A 219 45.99 11.54 -24.05
N PRO A 220 47.24 11.22 -24.43
CA PRO A 220 48.41 11.42 -23.58
C PRO A 220 48.52 12.87 -23.10
N GLY A 221 48.78 13.07 -21.81
CA GLY A 221 48.84 14.40 -21.20
C GLY A 221 47.48 15.05 -20.93
N LYS A 222 46.36 14.31 -20.99
CA LYS A 222 45.00 14.84 -20.82
C LYS A 222 44.20 14.17 -19.70
N VAL A 223 43.28 14.96 -19.14
CA VAL A 223 42.25 14.52 -18.20
C VAL A 223 40.89 14.55 -18.90
N VAL A 224 40.13 13.46 -18.77
CA VAL A 224 38.78 13.31 -19.32
C VAL A 224 37.79 13.03 -18.20
N VAL A 225 36.60 13.63 -18.28
CA VAL A 225 35.56 13.51 -17.26
C VAL A 225 34.21 13.08 -17.84
N SER A 226 33.40 12.39 -17.03
CA SER A 226 32.01 12.07 -17.35
C SER A 226 31.12 13.32 -17.35
N GLU A 227 29.95 13.21 -17.95
CA GLU A 227 28.85 14.17 -17.78
C GLU A 227 28.52 14.46 -16.30
N SER A 228 28.54 13.45 -15.42
CA SER A 228 28.23 13.65 -13.99
C SER A 228 29.31 14.44 -13.24
N THR A 229 30.60 14.23 -13.52
CA THR A 229 31.67 15.08 -12.98
C THR A 229 31.68 16.45 -13.65
N ALA A 230 31.55 16.51 -14.98
CA ALA A 230 31.43 17.75 -15.72
C ALA A 230 30.35 18.65 -15.10
N ALA A 231 29.15 18.12 -14.84
CA ALA A 231 28.06 18.86 -14.21
C ALA A 231 28.45 19.53 -12.87
N LEU A 232 29.29 18.86 -12.07
CA LEU A 232 29.76 19.32 -10.76
C LEU A 232 30.96 20.28 -10.84
N VAL A 233 31.82 20.16 -11.86
CA VAL A 233 33.05 20.98 -11.98
C VAL A 233 32.99 22.08 -13.04
N LYS A 234 31.94 22.14 -13.89
CA LYS A 234 31.87 22.93 -15.14
C LYS A 234 32.17 24.43 -15.03
N HIS A 235 32.15 25.02 -13.84
CA HIS A 235 32.52 26.43 -13.66
C HIS A 235 33.81 26.61 -12.81
N HIS A 236 34.40 25.55 -12.26
CA HIS A 236 35.74 25.58 -11.63
C HIS A 236 36.87 25.23 -12.60
N VAL A 237 36.55 24.54 -13.70
CA VAL A 237 37.54 24.12 -14.71
C VAL A 237 36.98 24.30 -16.11
N GLN A 238 37.85 24.61 -17.07
CA GLN A 238 37.45 24.75 -18.47
C GLN A 238 37.19 23.38 -19.08
N LEU A 239 35.93 23.11 -19.45
CA LEU A 239 35.51 21.89 -20.12
C LEU A 239 35.48 22.08 -21.65
N HIS A 240 36.02 21.12 -22.38
CA HIS A 240 35.87 21.01 -23.83
C HIS A 240 35.13 19.70 -24.18
N PRO A 241 33.95 19.75 -24.83
CA PRO A 241 33.18 18.55 -25.13
C PRO A 241 33.88 17.70 -26.20
N LEU A 242 34.04 16.40 -25.93
CA LEU A 242 34.59 15.38 -26.84
C LEU A 242 33.49 14.58 -27.57
N GLY A 243 32.22 14.95 -27.38
CA GLY A 243 31.05 14.31 -27.98
C GLY A 243 30.46 13.19 -27.13
N ILE A 244 29.56 12.42 -27.75
CA ILE A 244 28.90 11.25 -27.15
C ILE A 244 29.70 10.00 -27.49
N HIS A 245 30.08 9.22 -26.47
CA HIS A 245 30.88 7.99 -26.62
C HIS A 245 30.12 6.77 -26.13
N SER A 246 30.18 5.69 -26.91
CA SER A 246 29.67 4.37 -26.52
C SER A 246 30.78 3.58 -25.82
N LEU A 247 30.85 3.69 -24.50
CA LEU A 247 31.87 3.01 -23.69
C LEU A 247 31.53 1.53 -23.47
N LYS A 248 32.52 0.64 -23.66
CA LYS A 248 32.33 -0.82 -23.56
C LYS A 248 31.83 -1.22 -22.15
N GLY A 249 30.60 -1.72 -22.09
CA GLY A 249 29.92 -2.16 -20.86
C GLY A 249 28.97 -1.13 -20.24
N VAL A 250 28.71 0.00 -20.91
CA VAL A 250 27.71 0.99 -20.51
C VAL A 250 26.51 0.89 -21.46
N GLU A 251 25.30 0.69 -20.94
CA GLU A 251 24.10 0.46 -21.78
C GLU A 251 23.67 1.67 -22.62
N LYS A 252 24.02 2.88 -22.19
CA LYS A 252 23.66 4.14 -22.87
C LYS A 252 24.92 4.92 -23.23
N PRO A 253 25.05 5.44 -24.47
CA PRO A 253 26.12 6.35 -24.83
C PRO A 253 26.10 7.60 -23.93
N CYS A 254 27.27 8.07 -23.46
CA CYS A 254 27.37 9.20 -22.53
C CYS A 254 28.20 10.35 -23.11
N ALA A 255 27.92 11.58 -22.66
CA ALA A 255 28.73 12.75 -23.02
C ALA A 255 30.04 12.77 -22.22
N VAL A 256 31.13 13.15 -22.89
CA VAL A 256 32.51 13.10 -22.36
C VAL A 256 33.21 14.44 -22.60
N PHE A 257 34.01 14.91 -21.63
CA PHE A 257 34.63 16.24 -21.66
C PHE A 257 36.13 16.20 -21.31
N GLU A 258 36.95 17.01 -21.99
CA GLU A 258 38.37 17.23 -21.70
C GLU A 258 38.54 18.46 -20.77
N ILE A 259 39.47 18.38 -19.81
CA ILE A 259 39.85 19.53 -18.96
C ILE A 259 40.95 20.38 -19.63
N ARG A 260 40.82 21.71 -19.59
CA ARG A 260 41.77 22.66 -20.20
C ARG A 260 42.35 23.74 -19.28
N GLY A 261 41.98 23.80 -18.01
CA GLY A 261 42.57 24.72 -17.03
C GLY A 261 41.66 24.99 -15.83
N GLU A 262 42.22 25.60 -14.78
CA GLU A 262 41.57 25.83 -13.48
C GLU A 262 41.04 27.26 -13.29
N GLN A 263 40.05 27.44 -12.42
CA GLN A 263 39.53 28.72 -11.91
C GLN A 263 39.32 28.62 -10.39
N THR A 264 40.04 29.45 -9.63
CA THR A 264 40.30 29.30 -8.18
C THR A 264 39.26 29.94 -7.25
N GLY A 265 39.02 29.30 -6.09
CA GLY A 265 38.23 29.82 -4.94
C GLY A 265 37.88 28.73 -3.91
N ASP A 266 38.14 28.98 -2.61
CA ASP A 266 38.13 28.00 -1.48
C ASP A 266 37.07 28.27 -0.37
N LEU A 267 36.83 27.28 0.52
CA LEU A 267 35.79 27.17 1.58
C LEU A 267 36.31 27.15 3.05
N ALA A 268 35.49 27.48 4.09
CA ALA A 268 35.36 26.77 5.42
C ALA A 268 34.65 27.52 6.64
N VAL A 269 33.74 26.81 7.38
CA VAL A 269 33.50 26.76 8.88
C VAL A 269 32.96 28.02 9.66
N ALA A 270 31.95 28.03 10.59
CA ALA A 270 30.88 27.10 11.06
C ALA A 270 29.76 27.80 11.95
N VAL A 271 28.54 27.20 12.12
CA VAL A 271 27.48 27.36 13.21
C VAL A 271 26.16 28.23 13.06
N THR A 272 25.00 27.52 13.03
CA THR A 272 23.57 27.82 13.45
C THR A 272 22.75 29.07 13.04
N ALA A 273 21.48 28.85 12.63
CA ALA A 273 20.38 29.84 12.71
C ALA A 273 19.01 29.25 13.13
N GLN A 274 18.16 30.14 13.66
CA GLN A 274 16.80 29.86 14.21
C GLN A 274 15.78 29.41 13.14
N GLN A 275 14.64 28.85 13.60
CA GLN A 275 13.55 28.34 12.77
C GLN A 275 12.80 29.42 11.96
N VAL A 276 13.39 29.88 10.85
CA VAL A 276 12.69 30.69 9.84
C VAL A 276 11.90 29.77 8.91
N ARG A 277 10.56 29.85 8.93
CA ARG A 277 9.68 29.27 7.90
C ARG A 277 9.54 30.25 6.73
N ALA A 278 9.49 29.76 5.50
CA ALA A 278 9.23 30.65 4.36
C ALA A 278 7.83 31.29 4.43
N PRO A 279 7.67 32.54 3.97
CA PRO A 279 6.37 33.21 3.93
C PRO A 279 5.48 32.54 2.88
N PHE A 280 4.17 32.78 2.97
CA PHE A 280 3.28 32.49 1.85
C PHE A 280 3.43 33.62 0.81
N VAL A 281 3.78 33.29 -0.43
CA VAL A 281 4.08 34.26 -1.48
C VAL A 281 3.36 33.88 -2.76
N GLY A 282 2.90 34.91 -3.48
CA GLY A 282 2.22 34.78 -4.76
C GLY A 282 0.80 34.23 -4.62
N ARG A 283 0.33 33.56 -5.68
CA ARG A 283 -1.00 32.92 -5.74
C ARG A 283 -2.18 33.88 -5.52
N THR A 284 -2.03 35.14 -5.92
CA THR A 284 -3.04 36.18 -5.65
C THR A 284 -4.32 35.96 -6.43
N GLU A 285 -4.24 35.45 -7.66
CA GLU A 285 -5.40 35.12 -8.49
C GLU A 285 -6.15 33.89 -7.95
N GLU A 286 -5.43 32.84 -7.55
CA GLU A 286 -6.03 31.65 -6.95
C GLU A 286 -6.67 31.97 -5.59
N ILE A 287 -6.02 32.78 -4.74
CA ILE A 287 -6.61 33.24 -3.46
C ILE A 287 -7.83 34.13 -3.69
N ALA A 288 -7.79 35.05 -4.65
CA ALA A 288 -8.95 35.89 -4.97
C ALA A 288 -10.13 35.04 -5.47
N SER A 289 -9.85 34.02 -6.28
CA SER A 289 -10.85 33.07 -6.78
C SER A 289 -11.43 32.20 -5.67
N LEU A 290 -10.60 31.62 -4.79
CA LEU A 290 -11.04 30.89 -3.60
C LEU A 290 -11.88 31.78 -2.65
N SER A 291 -11.51 33.06 -2.53
CA SER A 291 -12.26 34.05 -1.76
C SER A 291 -13.62 34.40 -2.39
N HIS A 292 -13.71 34.41 -3.72
CA HIS A 292 -14.98 34.60 -4.43
C HIS A 292 -15.91 33.40 -4.26
N ILE A 293 -15.38 32.18 -4.38
CA ILE A 293 -16.09 30.92 -4.10
C ILE A 293 -16.57 30.90 -2.64
N TRP A 294 -15.75 31.35 -1.69
CA TRP A 294 -16.17 31.49 -0.30
C TRP A 294 -17.41 32.40 -0.13
N LEU A 295 -17.46 33.56 -0.78
CA LEU A 295 -18.62 34.46 -0.69
C LEU A 295 -19.91 33.80 -1.20
N GLN A 296 -19.81 32.94 -2.21
CA GLN A 296 -20.95 32.16 -2.71
C GLN A 296 -21.39 31.13 -1.65
N VAL A 297 -20.46 30.40 -1.03
CA VAL A 297 -20.75 29.44 0.06
C VAL A 297 -21.36 30.13 1.28
N GLU A 298 -20.84 31.31 1.66
CA GLU A 298 -21.39 32.15 2.74
C GLU A 298 -22.82 32.62 2.44
N SER A 299 -23.17 32.84 1.15
CA SER A 299 -24.54 33.08 0.70
C SER A 299 -25.44 31.83 0.63
N GLY A 300 -24.88 30.64 0.91
CA GLY A 300 -25.59 29.36 0.94
C GLY A 300 -25.38 28.45 -0.27
N ALA A 301 -24.43 28.75 -1.17
CA ALA A 301 -24.08 27.87 -2.29
C ALA A 301 -23.40 26.56 -1.83
N PHE A 302 -23.38 25.57 -2.71
CA PHE A 302 -22.64 24.32 -2.55
C PHE A 302 -21.50 24.32 -3.56
N GLU A 303 -20.26 24.47 -3.09
CA GLU A 303 -19.10 24.65 -3.96
C GLU A 303 -18.06 23.55 -3.77
N ARG A 304 -17.40 23.21 -4.88
CA ARG A 304 -16.40 22.13 -4.96
C ARG A 304 -15.16 22.64 -5.67
N VAL A 305 -14.01 22.47 -5.04
CA VAL A 305 -12.71 22.94 -5.51
C VAL A 305 -11.75 21.75 -5.60
N LEU A 306 -11.03 21.66 -6.71
CA LEU A 306 -9.98 20.67 -6.92
C LEU A 306 -8.64 21.39 -7.16
N LEU A 307 -7.64 21.11 -6.34
CA LEU A 307 -6.28 21.65 -6.46
C LEU A 307 -5.34 20.57 -6.98
N THR A 308 -4.85 20.72 -8.20
CA THR A 308 -3.95 19.78 -8.90
C THR A 308 -2.61 20.43 -9.24
N GLY A 309 -1.63 19.62 -9.65
CA GLY A 309 -0.28 20.05 -10.01
C GLY A 309 0.81 19.17 -9.41
N GLU A 310 2.07 19.47 -9.71
CA GLU A 310 3.22 18.63 -9.38
C GLU A 310 3.54 18.54 -7.87
N PRO A 311 4.33 17.53 -7.43
CA PRO A 311 4.90 17.49 -6.09
C PRO A 311 5.69 18.78 -5.77
N GLY A 312 5.59 19.28 -4.54
CA GLY A 312 6.30 20.51 -4.12
C GLY A 312 5.75 21.84 -4.64
N ILE A 313 4.79 21.85 -5.58
CA ILE A 313 4.26 23.07 -6.23
C ILE A 313 3.45 24.01 -5.32
N GLY A 314 3.09 23.54 -4.11
CA GLY A 314 2.42 24.35 -3.09
C GLY A 314 0.95 24.04 -2.82
N LYS A 315 0.34 23.00 -3.42
CA LYS A 315 -1.09 22.62 -3.23
C LYS A 315 -1.57 22.69 -1.77
N SER A 316 -1.01 21.88 -0.89
CA SER A 316 -1.37 21.85 0.53
C SER A 316 -1.04 23.16 1.27
N ARG A 317 -0.08 23.96 0.77
CA ARG A 317 0.28 25.27 1.33
C ARG A 317 -0.77 26.33 0.98
N LEU A 318 -1.26 26.34 -0.27
CA LEU A 318 -2.38 27.19 -0.72
C LEU A 318 -3.66 26.83 0.04
N ALA A 319 -4.00 25.53 0.09
CA ALA A 319 -5.13 25.05 0.87
C ALA A 319 -5.01 25.47 2.35
N SER A 320 -3.89 25.17 3.01
CA SER A 320 -3.67 25.56 4.41
C SER A 320 -3.78 27.08 4.62
N HIS A 321 -3.20 27.90 3.74
CA HIS A 321 -3.25 29.35 3.86
C HIS A 321 -4.70 29.88 3.79
N PHE A 322 -5.46 29.39 2.82
CA PHE A 322 -6.88 29.73 2.67
C PHE A 322 -7.71 29.21 3.87
N MET A 323 -7.54 27.96 4.29
CA MET A 323 -8.24 27.37 5.44
C MET A 323 -7.97 28.14 6.73
N ASN A 324 -6.70 28.45 7.03
CA ASN A 324 -6.33 29.24 8.20
C ASN A 324 -6.96 30.65 8.15
N SER A 325 -7.18 31.23 6.96
CA SER A 325 -7.87 32.52 6.80
C SER A 325 -9.36 32.47 7.16
N LEU A 326 -9.98 31.28 7.05
CA LEU A 326 -11.36 31.01 7.47
C LEU A 326 -11.43 30.69 8.98
N GLU A 327 -10.48 29.91 9.50
CA GLU A 327 -10.39 29.61 10.94
C GLU A 327 -10.14 30.87 11.78
N ASN A 328 -9.34 31.82 11.27
CA ASN A 328 -9.17 33.13 11.90
C ASN A 328 -10.46 33.97 11.96
N ARG A 329 -11.52 33.57 11.24
CA ARG A 329 -12.88 34.14 11.34
C ARG A 329 -13.80 33.36 12.31
N GLY A 330 -13.28 32.34 12.99
CA GLY A 330 -14.03 31.46 13.89
C GLY A 330 -14.77 30.32 13.20
N LEU A 331 -14.37 29.93 11.97
CA LEU A 331 -15.01 28.88 11.19
C LEU A 331 -14.27 27.54 11.37
N THR A 332 -14.99 26.43 11.58
CA THR A 332 -14.40 25.11 11.73
C THR A 332 -14.08 24.48 10.37
N VAL A 333 -12.81 24.11 10.15
CA VAL A 333 -12.36 23.36 8.95
C VAL A 333 -12.15 21.89 9.31
N ARG A 334 -12.98 21.01 8.74
CA ARG A 334 -12.83 19.56 8.90
C ARG A 334 -11.81 19.02 7.92
N ARG A 335 -10.78 18.34 8.43
CA ARG A 335 -9.58 17.92 7.67
C ARG A 335 -9.49 16.41 7.57
N ILE A 336 -9.33 15.91 6.36
CA ILE A 336 -9.17 14.49 6.04
C ILE A 336 -7.84 14.36 5.27
N PHE A 337 -6.89 13.62 5.82
CA PHE A 337 -5.55 13.45 5.24
C PHE A 337 -5.35 12.01 4.79
N PHE A 338 -5.09 11.80 3.50
CA PHE A 338 -4.83 10.47 2.95
C PHE A 338 -3.32 10.14 2.96
N GLN A 339 -2.97 8.92 3.33
CA GLN A 339 -1.57 8.50 3.50
C GLN A 339 -1.26 7.20 2.74
N PRO A 340 -0.03 7.00 2.22
CA PRO A 340 0.30 5.85 1.37
C PRO A 340 -0.02 4.48 2.00
N HIS A 341 0.27 4.32 3.29
CA HIS A 341 0.07 3.09 4.08
C HIS A 341 -1.37 2.88 4.58
N SER A 342 -2.31 3.72 4.13
CA SER A 342 -3.74 3.63 4.50
C SER A 342 -4.64 3.21 3.33
N ARG A 343 -4.06 3.04 2.13
CA ARG A 343 -4.79 2.87 0.86
C ARG A 343 -5.68 1.62 0.77
N ASP A 344 -5.37 0.56 1.50
CA ASP A 344 -6.20 -0.66 1.54
C ASP A 344 -6.84 -0.89 2.93
N ILE A 345 -6.85 0.13 3.81
CA ILE A 345 -7.58 0.10 5.10
C ILE A 345 -8.91 0.86 4.92
N PRO A 346 -10.08 0.20 5.01
CA PRO A 346 -11.37 0.85 4.82
C PRO A 346 -11.58 2.05 5.73
N PHE A 347 -11.98 3.18 5.14
CA PHE A 347 -12.36 4.44 5.82
C PHE A 347 -11.26 5.11 6.65
N HIS A 348 -9.99 4.70 6.55
CA HIS A 348 -8.94 5.08 7.51
C HIS A 348 -8.82 6.58 7.75
N ALA A 349 -8.77 7.39 6.68
CA ALA A 349 -8.62 8.84 6.79
C ALA A 349 -9.85 9.52 7.43
N PHE A 350 -11.05 8.98 7.22
CA PHE A 350 -12.27 9.43 7.90
C PHE A 350 -12.28 9.02 9.37
N VAL A 351 -11.85 7.80 9.69
CA VAL A 351 -11.75 7.31 11.07
C VAL A 351 -10.77 8.14 11.89
N ASP A 352 -9.63 8.52 11.34
CA ASP A 352 -8.67 9.38 12.02
C ASP A 352 -9.20 10.82 12.21
N ALA A 353 -9.93 11.36 11.23
CA ALA A 353 -10.64 12.62 11.39
C ALA A 353 -11.71 12.53 12.51
N LEU A 354 -12.50 11.46 12.56
CA LEU A 354 -13.50 11.22 13.60
C LEU A 354 -12.89 11.03 15.00
N LYS A 355 -11.74 10.37 15.14
CA LYS A 355 -11.02 10.29 16.41
C LYS A 355 -10.64 11.69 16.89
N LEU A 356 -10.02 12.49 16.03
CA LEU A 356 -9.63 13.88 16.35
C LEU A 356 -10.85 14.74 16.75
N GLU A 357 -11.94 14.65 16.00
CA GLU A 357 -13.21 15.31 16.32
C GLU A 357 -13.80 14.82 17.66
N ALA A 358 -13.72 13.52 17.97
CA ALA A 358 -14.17 12.98 19.24
C ALA A 358 -13.34 13.47 20.44
N HIS A 359 -12.01 13.58 20.31
CA HIS A 359 -11.18 14.23 21.34
C HIS A 359 -11.53 15.72 21.52
N GLN A 360 -11.95 16.40 20.44
CA GLN A 360 -12.46 17.77 20.46
C GLN A 360 -13.93 17.88 20.93
N HIS A 361 -14.55 16.76 21.32
CA HIS A 361 -15.93 16.66 21.80
C HIS A 361 -16.99 17.11 20.76
N GLU A 362 -16.69 17.00 19.47
CA GLU A 362 -17.66 17.25 18.39
C GLU A 362 -18.82 16.23 18.46
N PRO A 363 -20.08 16.69 18.37
CA PRO A 363 -21.24 15.82 18.47
C PRO A 363 -21.30 14.84 17.28
N GLY A 364 -21.71 13.60 17.55
CA GLY A 364 -21.87 12.54 16.55
C GLY A 364 -20.60 11.71 16.27
N ALA A 365 -19.40 12.26 16.45
CA ALA A 365 -18.15 11.58 16.09
C ALA A 365 -17.94 10.25 16.83
N ALA A 366 -18.15 10.23 18.15
CA ALA A 366 -18.09 9.00 18.95
C ALA A 366 -19.17 7.97 18.53
N SER A 367 -20.37 8.42 18.13
CA SER A 367 -21.45 7.52 17.68
C SER A 367 -21.12 6.85 16.36
N LEU A 368 -20.40 7.53 15.45
CA LEU A 368 -19.92 6.94 14.20
C LEU A 368 -18.81 5.91 14.44
N LEU A 369 -17.91 6.18 15.39
CA LEU A 369 -16.87 5.23 15.78
C LEU A 369 -17.44 3.96 16.43
N GLU A 370 -18.57 4.06 17.14
CA GLU A 370 -19.32 2.88 17.59
C GLU A 370 -20.06 2.18 16.44
N LEU A 371 -20.71 2.91 15.54
CA LEU A 371 -21.41 2.34 14.38
C LEU A 371 -20.47 1.50 13.50
N LEU A 372 -19.25 2.00 13.26
CA LEU A 372 -18.18 1.28 12.54
C LEU A 372 -17.88 -0.11 13.14
N LYS A 373 -17.87 -0.24 14.48
CA LYS A 373 -17.64 -1.54 15.15
C LYS A 373 -18.76 -2.54 14.89
N THR A 374 -19.99 -2.08 14.65
CA THR A 374 -21.15 -2.95 14.41
C THR A 374 -21.18 -3.58 13.02
N ILE A 375 -20.47 -2.98 12.03
CA ILE A 375 -20.45 -3.46 10.64
C ILE A 375 -19.97 -4.91 10.56
N GLY A 376 -19.04 -5.33 11.42
CA GLY A 376 -18.48 -6.69 11.44
C GLY A 376 -19.45 -7.83 11.77
N SER A 377 -20.67 -7.54 12.23
CA SER A 377 -21.60 -8.54 12.80
C SER A 377 -22.70 -9.00 11.85
N GLY A 378 -23.21 -10.23 11.99
CA GLY A 378 -24.29 -10.76 11.16
C GLY A 378 -23.84 -11.39 9.82
N SER A 379 -24.81 -11.68 8.94
CA SER A 379 -24.58 -12.27 7.61
C SER A 379 -23.87 -11.29 6.68
N GLN A 380 -23.18 -11.81 5.65
CA GLN A 380 -22.44 -10.99 4.66
C GLN A 380 -23.22 -9.78 4.14
N MET A 381 -24.55 -9.92 4.02
CA MET A 381 -25.39 -8.93 3.41
C MET A 381 -25.90 -7.88 4.41
N GLU A 382 -26.12 -8.22 5.69
CA GLU A 382 -26.32 -7.21 6.74
C GLU A 382 -25.08 -6.32 6.94
N ARG A 383 -23.89 -6.92 6.81
CA ARG A 383 -22.64 -6.18 6.92
C ARG A 383 -22.55 -5.13 5.81
N ARG A 384 -23.07 -5.42 4.60
CA ARG A 384 -23.26 -4.43 3.52
C ARG A 384 -24.27 -3.34 3.87
N GLU A 385 -25.42 -3.69 4.47
CA GLU A 385 -26.41 -2.71 4.96
C GLU A 385 -25.77 -1.76 5.98
N ARG A 386 -25.16 -2.28 7.06
CA ARG A 386 -24.53 -1.44 8.09
C ARG A 386 -23.35 -0.62 7.54
N ARG A 387 -22.63 -1.12 6.53
CA ARG A 387 -21.64 -0.33 5.79
C ARG A 387 -22.29 0.82 5.01
N ALA A 388 -23.43 0.61 4.34
CA ALA A 388 -24.17 1.67 3.67
C ALA A 388 -24.73 2.70 4.67
N GLU A 389 -25.32 2.25 5.79
CA GLU A 389 -25.77 3.12 6.89
C GLU A 389 -24.62 3.96 7.46
N PHE A 390 -23.45 3.35 7.69
CA PHE A 390 -22.26 4.04 8.17
C PHE A 390 -21.72 5.06 7.17
N ILE A 391 -21.73 4.73 5.88
CA ILE A 391 -21.34 5.66 4.80
C ILE A 391 -22.29 6.85 4.73
N ASP A 392 -23.60 6.63 4.77
CA ASP A 392 -24.58 7.71 4.71
C ASP A 392 -24.53 8.57 5.98
N ALA A 393 -24.33 7.96 7.16
CA ALA A 393 -24.12 8.68 8.42
C ALA A 393 -22.81 9.49 8.42
N LEU A 394 -21.73 8.98 7.83
CA LEU A 394 -20.49 9.75 7.56
C LEU A 394 -20.79 10.94 6.65
N VAL A 395 -21.48 10.72 5.53
CA VAL A 395 -21.81 11.78 4.56
C VAL A 395 -22.64 12.88 5.22
N SER A 396 -23.69 12.54 5.97
CA SER A 396 -24.46 13.51 6.74
C SER A 396 -23.62 14.21 7.80
N HIS A 397 -22.79 13.49 8.57
CA HIS A 397 -21.91 14.12 9.56
C HIS A 397 -20.95 15.12 8.95
N PHE A 398 -20.45 14.91 7.73
CA PHE A 398 -19.58 15.85 7.03
C PHE A 398 -20.31 16.93 6.21
N SER A 399 -21.60 16.77 5.84
CA SER A 399 -22.35 17.74 5.03
C SER A 399 -23.51 18.49 5.71
N ASP A 400 -24.16 17.91 6.73
CA ASP A 400 -25.37 18.47 7.37
C ASP A 400 -25.08 19.19 8.69
N GLY A 401 -25.83 20.25 9.00
CA GLY A 401 -25.66 21.01 10.24
C GLY A 401 -25.81 22.51 10.03
N LYS A 402 -25.18 23.31 10.89
CA LYS A 402 -25.22 24.78 10.78
C LYS A 402 -24.22 25.24 9.70
N PRO A 403 -24.67 25.87 8.59
CA PRO A 403 -23.75 26.43 7.60
C PRO A 403 -23.11 27.74 8.11
N PRO A 404 -21.96 28.15 7.53
CA PRO A 404 -21.23 27.47 6.46
C PRO A 404 -20.36 26.31 6.97
N ARG A 405 -20.17 25.28 6.13
CA ARG A 405 -19.35 24.09 6.42
C ARG A 405 -18.17 23.99 5.46
N ILE A 406 -17.00 23.63 5.97
CA ILE A 406 -15.75 23.54 5.20
C ILE A 406 -15.12 22.17 5.40
N ILE A 407 -14.88 21.47 4.29
CA ILE A 407 -14.28 20.12 4.25
C ILE A 407 -13.03 20.20 3.39
N TRP A 408 -11.89 19.76 3.91
CA TRP A 408 -10.63 19.68 3.17
C TRP A 408 -10.10 18.24 3.16
N CYS A 409 -10.01 17.67 1.96
CA CYS A 409 -9.41 16.37 1.69
C CYS A 409 -8.04 16.57 1.03
N ASP A 410 -6.93 16.24 1.71
CA ASP A 410 -5.57 16.40 1.17
C ASP A 410 -4.93 15.07 0.76
N ASP A 411 -4.11 15.13 -0.30
CA ASP A 411 -3.44 14.00 -0.94
C ASP A 411 -4.38 12.86 -1.42
N ILE A 412 -5.53 13.21 -1.99
CA ILE A 412 -6.64 12.30 -2.41
C ILE A 412 -6.22 11.04 -3.21
N HIS A 413 -5.11 11.10 -3.95
CA HIS A 413 -4.53 9.96 -4.67
C HIS A 413 -4.16 8.73 -3.81
N TRP A 414 -4.10 8.88 -2.48
CA TRP A 414 -3.89 7.77 -1.52
C TRP A 414 -5.17 7.25 -0.86
N ALA A 415 -6.36 7.71 -1.28
CA ALA A 415 -7.62 7.24 -0.71
C ALA A 415 -7.87 5.74 -0.95
N ASP A 416 -8.37 5.07 0.09
CA ASP A 416 -8.95 3.74 -0.01
C ASP A 416 -10.31 3.75 -0.73
N LEU A 417 -10.74 2.60 -1.23
CA LEU A 417 -11.96 2.49 -2.06
C LEU A 417 -13.22 2.86 -1.27
N SER A 418 -13.29 2.53 0.02
CA SER A 418 -14.38 2.90 0.92
C SER A 418 -14.42 4.40 1.24
N SER A 419 -13.28 5.04 1.51
CA SER A 419 -13.19 6.51 1.61
C SER A 419 -13.54 7.18 0.28
N ALA A 420 -13.12 6.61 -0.84
CA ALA A 420 -13.48 7.11 -2.17
C ALA A 420 -15.00 7.05 -2.40
N GLU A 421 -15.68 5.98 -1.96
CA GLU A 421 -17.13 5.90 -1.99
C GLU A 421 -17.78 7.03 -1.18
N VAL A 422 -17.34 7.27 0.06
CA VAL A 422 -17.83 8.36 0.92
C VAL A 422 -17.66 9.72 0.23
N ILE A 423 -16.47 10.00 -0.34
CA ILE A 423 -16.21 11.24 -1.08
C ILE A 423 -17.13 11.35 -2.30
N SER A 424 -17.35 10.26 -3.04
CA SER A 424 -18.21 10.25 -4.24
C SER A 424 -19.68 10.55 -3.94
N ARG A 425 -20.16 10.19 -2.74
CA ARG A 425 -21.49 10.59 -2.23
C ARG A 425 -21.47 12.03 -1.73
N LEU A 426 -20.47 12.41 -0.94
CA LEU A 426 -20.31 13.74 -0.34
C LEU A 426 -20.29 14.87 -1.40
N VAL A 427 -19.62 14.66 -2.53
CA VAL A 427 -19.56 15.64 -3.65
C VAL A 427 -20.87 15.74 -4.45
N LYS A 428 -21.85 14.87 -4.20
CA LYS A 428 -23.20 14.89 -4.80
C LYS A 428 -24.25 15.50 -3.88
N VAL A 429 -23.98 15.62 -2.57
CA VAL A 429 -24.87 16.29 -1.62
C VAL A 429 -25.10 17.74 -2.07
N ARG A 430 -26.32 18.26 -1.91
CA ARG A 430 -26.68 19.63 -2.28
C ARG A 430 -27.13 20.46 -1.06
N SER A 431 -26.47 20.24 0.07
CA SER A 431 -26.67 20.98 1.32
C SER A 431 -26.18 22.42 1.17
N LYS A 432 -26.92 23.37 1.75
CA LYS A 432 -26.64 24.81 1.60
C LYS A 432 -25.37 25.20 2.38
N GLY A 433 -24.52 26.01 1.76
CA GLY A 433 -23.36 26.61 2.41
C GLY A 433 -22.29 25.58 2.76
N VAL A 434 -21.93 24.70 1.81
CA VAL A 434 -20.83 23.73 1.98
C VAL A 434 -19.74 24.03 0.96
N LEU A 435 -18.48 24.05 1.43
CA LEU A 435 -17.28 24.10 0.60
C LEU A 435 -16.49 22.80 0.76
N ILE A 436 -16.29 22.08 -0.35
CA ILE A 436 -15.42 20.91 -0.41
C ILE A 436 -14.17 21.28 -1.20
N VAL A 437 -13.00 21.21 -0.56
CA VAL A 437 -11.69 21.39 -1.21
C VAL A 437 -10.96 20.06 -1.23
N ILE A 438 -10.55 19.61 -2.41
CA ILE A 438 -9.78 18.38 -2.61
C ILE A 438 -8.42 18.75 -3.20
N SER A 439 -7.32 18.23 -2.65
CA SER A 439 -5.97 18.39 -3.20
C SER A 439 -5.31 17.04 -3.52
N GLY A 440 -4.53 16.99 -4.60
CA GLY A 440 -3.81 15.76 -5.01
C GLY A 440 -2.91 15.95 -6.23
N ARG A 441 -2.16 14.89 -6.59
CA ARG A 441 -1.36 14.87 -7.84
C ARG A 441 -2.29 14.72 -9.06
N HIS A 442 -3.24 13.78 -8.97
CA HIS A 442 -4.27 13.49 -9.96
C HIS A 442 -5.57 13.06 -9.24
N TRP A 443 -6.66 12.92 -10.00
CA TRP A 443 -7.90 12.31 -9.50
C TRP A 443 -7.68 10.82 -9.16
N PRO A 444 -8.32 10.25 -8.13
CA PRO A 444 -8.07 8.86 -7.72
C PRO A 444 -8.47 7.83 -8.79
N ILE A 445 -7.62 6.82 -8.98
CA ILE A 445 -7.93 5.64 -9.79
C ILE A 445 -9.08 4.88 -9.11
N GLY A 446 -10.09 4.48 -9.87
CA GLY A 446 -11.32 3.87 -9.36
C GLY A 446 -12.51 4.85 -9.24
N MET A 447 -12.25 6.16 -9.13
CA MET A 447 -13.28 7.20 -9.27
C MET A 447 -13.48 7.65 -10.74
N GLU A 448 -12.90 6.94 -11.71
CA GLU A 448 -12.85 7.39 -13.10
C GLU A 448 -14.12 7.11 -13.91
N GLN A 449 -15.02 6.25 -13.40
CA GLN A 449 -16.25 5.82 -14.10
C GLN A 449 -17.36 6.89 -14.16
N GLY A 450 -17.07 8.14 -13.81
CA GLY A 450 -18.01 9.25 -13.95
C GLY A 450 -17.34 10.55 -14.38
N ALA A 451 -17.48 10.92 -15.66
CA ALA A 451 -17.19 12.28 -16.10
C ALA A 451 -18.02 13.30 -15.28
N GLU A 452 -19.27 12.94 -14.97
CA GLU A 452 -20.21 13.65 -14.08
C GLU A 452 -19.64 13.95 -12.68
N LEU A 453 -18.70 13.15 -12.15
CA LEU A 453 -18.08 13.44 -10.84
C LEU A 453 -17.12 14.63 -10.90
N ARG A 454 -16.53 14.91 -12.07
CA ARG A 454 -15.70 16.10 -12.32
C ARG A 454 -16.56 17.32 -12.70
N GLU A 455 -17.79 17.10 -13.18
CA GLU A 455 -18.68 18.20 -13.59
C GLU A 455 -19.10 19.08 -12.40
N GLY A 456 -18.71 20.35 -12.47
CA GLY A 456 -18.95 21.35 -11.44
C GLY A 456 -17.98 21.29 -10.25
N PHE A 457 -16.76 20.81 -10.45
CA PHE A 457 -15.61 21.26 -9.67
C PHE A 457 -15.00 22.51 -10.32
N THR A 458 -14.65 23.52 -9.52
CA THR A 458 -13.70 24.56 -9.95
C THR A 458 -12.29 24.01 -9.77
N VAL A 459 -11.58 23.79 -10.89
CA VAL A 459 -10.25 23.16 -10.90
C VAL A 459 -9.17 24.23 -10.98
N PHE A 460 -8.24 24.21 -10.03
CA PHE A 460 -7.01 25.00 -10.05
C PHE A 460 -5.83 24.07 -10.32
N GLN A 461 -5.33 24.12 -11.56
CA GLN A 461 -4.04 23.56 -11.91
C GLN A 461 -2.95 24.54 -11.46
N LEU A 462 -2.15 24.17 -10.46
CA LEU A 462 -1.10 25.04 -9.95
C LEU A 462 0.16 24.94 -10.81
N GLU A 463 0.42 25.99 -11.58
CA GLU A 463 1.66 26.19 -12.34
C GLU A 463 2.81 26.70 -11.44
N PRO A 464 4.09 26.66 -11.86
CA PRO A 464 5.20 27.24 -11.10
C PRO A 464 5.00 28.73 -10.79
N LEU A 465 5.56 29.20 -9.67
CA LEU A 465 5.51 30.62 -9.28
C LEU A 465 6.30 31.49 -10.28
N ALA A 466 5.87 32.75 -10.42
CA ALA A 466 6.61 33.72 -11.21
C ALA A 466 7.96 34.03 -10.55
N THR A 467 8.99 34.28 -11.36
CA THR A 467 10.38 34.51 -10.89
C THR A 467 10.50 35.57 -9.79
N ASN A 468 9.62 36.60 -9.78
CA ASN A 468 9.61 37.64 -8.75
C ASN A 468 9.04 37.14 -7.40
N GLU A 469 8.06 36.24 -7.42
CA GLU A 469 7.49 35.59 -6.23
C GLU A 469 8.49 34.60 -5.64
N THR A 470 9.14 33.80 -6.49
CA THR A 470 10.27 32.95 -6.13
C THR A 470 11.40 33.72 -5.45
N LYS A 471 11.80 34.87 -6.02
CA LYS A 471 12.82 35.76 -5.42
C LYS A 471 12.42 36.27 -4.04
N GLN A 472 11.14 36.55 -3.79
CA GLN A 472 10.65 36.97 -2.46
C GLN A 472 10.75 35.85 -1.42
N ILE A 473 10.46 34.59 -1.79
CA ILE A 473 10.65 33.43 -0.89
C ILE A 473 12.12 33.33 -0.47
N ILE A 474 13.03 33.36 -1.45
CA ILE A 474 14.48 33.25 -1.24
C ILE A 474 14.99 34.44 -0.40
N ALA A 475 14.59 35.67 -0.74
CA ALA A 475 14.97 36.89 -0.01
C ALA A 475 14.52 36.88 1.46
N HIS A 476 13.36 36.31 1.79
CA HIS A 476 12.93 36.18 3.17
C HIS A 476 13.76 35.14 3.94
N LEU A 477 13.99 33.96 3.35
CA LEU A 477 14.77 32.90 3.99
C LEU A 477 16.26 33.27 4.19
N MET A 478 16.77 34.14 3.33
CA MET A 478 18.13 34.67 3.33
C MET A 478 18.23 36.08 3.91
N SER A 479 17.22 36.60 4.63
CA SER A 479 17.13 38.01 5.03
C SER A 479 18.28 38.51 5.93
N ASN A 480 19.02 37.59 6.56
CA ASN A 480 20.17 37.87 7.43
C ASN A 480 21.52 37.51 6.75
N ILE A 481 21.52 37.19 5.46
CA ILE A 481 22.69 36.77 4.68
C ILE A 481 23.05 37.87 3.69
N ASP A 482 24.31 38.30 3.73
CA ASP A 482 24.86 39.27 2.77
C ASP A 482 25.20 38.56 1.45
N ALA A 483 24.18 38.39 0.61
CA ALA A 483 24.23 37.64 -0.66
C ALA A 483 24.15 38.57 -1.88
N ASP A 484 25.05 38.36 -2.85
CA ASP A 484 25.04 39.12 -4.09
C ASP A 484 23.79 38.82 -4.94
N ARG A 485 23.36 39.82 -5.71
CA ARG A 485 22.21 39.76 -6.60
C ARG A 485 22.31 38.61 -7.61
N THR A 486 23.51 38.26 -8.06
CA THR A 486 23.75 37.13 -8.97
C THR A 486 23.36 35.78 -8.35
N LEU A 487 23.61 35.58 -7.05
CA LEU A 487 23.21 34.39 -6.31
C LEU A 487 21.68 34.31 -6.19
N PHE A 488 21.01 35.42 -5.85
CA PHE A 488 19.54 35.47 -5.80
C PHE A 488 18.88 35.18 -7.15
N GLU A 489 19.43 35.72 -8.25
CA GLU A 489 18.92 35.47 -9.59
C GLU A 489 19.09 33.99 -9.97
N MET A 490 20.24 33.39 -9.68
CA MET A 490 20.50 31.99 -9.98
C MET A 490 19.73 30.99 -9.12
N LEU A 491 19.54 31.24 -7.81
CA LEU A 491 18.70 30.40 -6.96
C LEU A 491 17.23 30.40 -7.45
N ALA A 492 16.74 31.56 -7.88
CA ALA A 492 15.39 31.68 -8.42
C ALA A 492 15.24 30.93 -9.75
N ASP A 493 16.15 31.14 -10.70
CA ASP A 493 16.15 30.44 -11.98
C ASP A 493 16.30 28.92 -11.78
N ARG A 494 17.18 28.49 -10.86
CA ARG A 494 17.42 27.06 -10.58
C ARG A 494 16.22 26.37 -9.97
N SER A 495 15.43 27.08 -9.16
CA SER A 495 14.20 26.53 -8.55
C SER A 495 13.08 26.24 -9.56
N GLU A 496 13.19 26.77 -10.78
CA GLU A 496 12.21 26.62 -11.87
C GLU A 496 10.77 27.00 -11.44
N GLY A 497 10.65 27.96 -10.51
CA GLY A 497 9.38 28.42 -9.93
C GLY A 497 8.74 27.46 -8.91
N VAL A 498 9.35 26.32 -8.61
CA VAL A 498 8.82 25.35 -7.64
C VAL A 498 9.06 25.87 -6.21
N PRO A 499 8.02 26.18 -5.41
CA PRO A 499 8.19 26.85 -4.11
C PRO A 499 9.04 26.05 -3.12
N LEU A 500 8.85 24.73 -3.08
CA LEU A 500 9.65 23.85 -2.24
C LEU A 500 11.14 23.87 -2.66
N PHE A 501 11.43 23.89 -3.96
CA PHE A 501 12.83 23.93 -4.41
C PHE A 501 13.48 25.29 -4.12
N ALA A 502 12.74 26.38 -4.25
CA ALA A 502 13.20 27.72 -3.84
C ALA A 502 13.48 27.79 -2.32
N GLU A 503 12.62 27.17 -1.50
CA GLU A 503 12.84 27.08 -0.05
C GLU A 503 14.06 26.22 0.30
N GLU A 504 14.19 25.03 -0.30
CA GLU A 504 15.33 24.12 -0.08
C GLU A 504 16.68 24.71 -0.53
N LEU A 505 16.73 25.39 -1.67
CA LEU A 505 17.95 26.06 -2.16
C LEU A 505 18.38 27.21 -1.24
N ALA A 506 17.43 28.05 -0.80
CA ALA A 506 17.70 29.16 0.11
C ALA A 506 18.13 28.66 1.51
N LEU A 507 17.50 27.59 2.02
CA LEU A 507 17.91 26.93 3.26
C LEU A 507 19.30 26.31 3.15
N GLY A 508 19.64 25.65 2.03
CA GLY A 508 20.97 25.09 1.80
C GLY A 508 22.08 26.15 1.78
N VAL A 509 21.81 27.33 1.21
CA VAL A 509 22.72 28.48 1.27
C VAL A 509 22.82 29.06 2.67
N ARG A 510 21.72 29.15 3.42
CA ARG A 510 21.76 29.60 4.82
C ARG A 510 22.58 28.65 5.67
N GLU A 511 22.32 27.35 5.61
CA GLU A 511 23.11 26.34 6.32
C GLU A 511 24.60 26.44 6.01
N SER A 512 24.99 26.68 4.75
CA SER A 512 26.40 26.86 4.38
C SER A 512 27.00 28.20 4.84
N THR A 513 26.20 29.27 4.92
CA THR A 513 26.68 30.58 5.38
C THR A 513 26.78 30.64 6.90
N ASP A 514 25.77 30.10 7.60
CA ASP A 514 25.83 29.81 9.03
C ASP A 514 27.03 28.89 9.29
N SER A 515 27.24 27.85 8.46
CA SER A 515 28.42 27.00 8.54
C SER A 515 29.72 27.65 8.03
N GLY A 516 29.76 28.98 7.80
CA GLY A 516 30.93 29.76 7.37
C GLY A 516 31.59 29.34 6.05
N GLN A 517 31.04 28.33 5.38
CA GLN A 517 31.46 27.87 4.08
C GLN A 517 30.94 28.86 3.02
N ARG A 518 31.84 29.64 2.43
CA ARG A 518 31.51 30.44 1.24
C ARG A 518 31.23 29.52 0.06
N MET A 519 29.95 29.21 -0.15
CA MET A 519 29.50 28.50 -1.34
C MET A 519 29.77 29.35 -2.57
N ASP A 520 30.46 28.81 -3.59
CA ASP A 520 30.57 29.48 -4.89
C ASP A 520 29.17 29.47 -5.55
N PRO A 521 28.53 30.64 -5.78
CA PRO A 521 27.16 30.73 -6.26
C PRO A 521 26.92 29.94 -7.54
N LEU A 522 27.92 29.88 -8.42
CA LEU A 522 27.76 29.26 -9.74
C LEU A 522 27.81 27.73 -9.70
N LYS A 523 28.23 27.11 -8.57
CA LYS A 523 28.77 25.73 -8.58
C LYS A 523 28.23 24.83 -7.48
N GLY A 524 27.98 25.37 -6.29
CA GLY A 524 27.49 24.60 -5.16
C GLY A 524 25.98 24.31 -5.17
N ILE A 525 25.22 25.00 -6.04
CA ILE A 525 23.75 24.91 -6.08
C ILE A 525 23.32 23.56 -6.70
N PRO A 526 22.56 22.70 -5.97
CA PRO A 526 22.08 21.42 -6.48
C PRO A 526 21.33 21.52 -7.80
N SER A 527 21.55 20.53 -8.69
CA SER A 527 20.95 20.53 -10.03
C SER A 527 19.52 19.96 -10.07
N SER A 528 18.98 19.53 -8.93
CA SER A 528 17.58 19.17 -8.78
C SER A 528 17.15 19.28 -7.30
N LEU A 529 15.84 19.36 -7.07
CA LEU A 529 15.26 19.27 -5.72
C LEU A 529 15.71 17.99 -4.99
N GLN A 530 15.74 16.86 -5.70
CA GLN A 530 16.19 15.57 -5.15
C GLN A 530 17.64 15.64 -4.67
N GLN A 531 18.57 16.24 -5.44
CA GLN A 531 19.95 16.44 -5.01
C GLN A 531 20.06 17.36 -3.80
N SER A 532 19.26 18.44 -3.75
CA SER A 532 19.22 19.35 -2.59
C SER A 532 18.78 18.63 -1.32
N LEU A 533 17.72 17.83 -1.41
CA LEU A 533 17.20 17.04 -0.30
C LEU A 533 18.19 15.96 0.15
N GLN A 534 18.78 15.21 -0.80
CA GLN A 534 19.79 14.19 -0.49
C GLN A 534 21.05 14.80 0.17
N ALA A 535 21.49 15.98 -0.25
CA ALA A 535 22.61 16.69 0.36
C ALA A 535 22.29 17.10 1.81
N ARG A 536 21.11 17.69 2.06
CA ARG A 536 20.67 18.06 3.43
C ARG A 536 20.50 16.85 4.34
N ILE A 537 19.92 15.75 3.85
CA ILE A 537 19.82 14.48 4.59
C ILE A 537 21.22 13.90 4.86
N GLY A 538 22.15 14.02 3.90
CA GLY A 538 23.54 13.59 4.03
C GLY A 538 24.38 14.38 5.04
N ARG A 539 24.00 15.62 5.34
CA ARG A 539 24.62 16.45 6.41
C ARG A 539 24.21 16.03 7.82
N LEU A 540 23.08 15.33 7.98
CA LEU A 540 22.63 14.83 9.28
C LEU A 540 23.58 13.78 9.81
N THR A 541 23.93 13.88 11.09
CA THR A 541 24.84 12.97 11.79
C THR A 541 24.09 11.80 12.44
N VAL A 542 23.28 12.07 13.46
CA VAL A 542 22.48 11.06 14.18
C VAL A 542 21.09 10.94 13.56
N ALA A 543 20.50 12.08 13.19
CA ALA A 543 19.17 12.20 12.58
C ALA A 543 19.04 11.53 11.20
N ASN A 544 20.14 11.20 10.52
CA ASN A 544 20.10 10.48 9.24
C ASN A 544 19.42 9.12 9.41
N GLN A 545 19.76 8.39 10.47
CA GLN A 545 19.14 7.09 10.77
C GLN A 545 17.66 7.26 11.15
N LEU A 546 17.31 8.32 11.88
CA LEU A 546 15.93 8.62 12.26
C LEU A 546 15.05 8.99 11.06
N MET A 547 15.59 9.79 10.14
CA MET A 547 14.94 10.15 8.87
C MET A 547 14.72 8.90 7.99
N ARG A 548 15.73 8.03 7.87
CA ARG A 548 15.59 6.74 7.17
C ARG A 548 14.50 5.88 7.81
N LEU A 549 14.45 5.79 9.14
CA LEU A 549 13.41 5.05 9.86
C LEU A 549 12.01 5.65 9.65
N GLN A 550 11.85 6.98 9.75
CA GLN A 550 10.60 7.67 9.47
C GLN A 550 10.14 7.45 8.01
N SER A 551 11.07 7.41 7.06
CA SER A 551 10.75 7.21 5.64
C SER A 551 10.07 5.88 5.33
N CYS A 552 10.26 4.87 6.19
CA CYS A 552 9.55 3.59 6.11
C CYS A 552 8.07 3.69 6.48
N PHE A 553 7.66 4.68 7.29
CA PHE A 553 6.27 4.88 7.73
C PHE A 553 5.55 5.99 6.96
N GLY A 554 6.25 7.05 6.57
CA GLY A 554 5.67 8.21 5.90
C GLY A 554 5.57 9.45 6.79
N ARG A 555 4.78 10.44 6.33
CA ARG A 555 4.87 11.83 6.82
C ARG A 555 4.64 12.02 8.32
N ARG A 556 3.82 11.17 8.96
CA ARG A 556 3.50 11.23 10.39
C ARG A 556 3.75 9.87 11.02
N VAL A 557 4.45 9.85 12.14
CA VAL A 557 4.74 8.62 12.90
C VAL A 557 4.82 8.93 14.40
N SER A 558 4.29 8.05 15.24
CA SER A 558 4.32 8.23 16.70
C SER A 558 5.76 8.15 17.22
N LEU A 559 6.14 9.07 18.10
CA LEU A 559 7.44 9.04 18.79
C LEU A 559 7.60 7.75 19.59
N SER A 560 6.52 7.23 20.18
CA SER A 560 6.54 5.95 20.90
C SER A 560 6.78 4.74 19.98
N LEU A 561 6.56 4.86 18.66
CA LEU A 561 6.94 3.83 17.68
C LEU A 561 8.41 3.98 17.28
N LEU A 562 8.86 5.20 16.99
CA LEU A 562 10.27 5.47 16.70
C LEU A 562 11.18 5.06 17.86
N ARG A 563 10.85 5.43 19.10
CA ARG A 563 11.56 5.02 20.33
C ARG A 563 11.65 3.49 20.44
N SER A 564 10.55 2.75 20.24
CA SER A 564 10.56 1.28 20.29
C SER A 564 11.39 0.58 19.20
N LEU A 565 11.72 1.30 18.12
CA LEU A 565 12.56 0.81 17.02
C LEU A 565 14.02 1.27 17.15
N TRP A 566 14.31 2.17 18.07
CA TRP A 566 15.60 2.79 18.27
C TRP A 566 16.40 2.07 19.36
N LEU A 567 17.71 1.92 19.19
CA LEU A 567 18.54 1.05 20.06
C LEU A 567 19.20 1.78 21.23
N SER A 568 19.20 3.12 21.25
CA SER A 568 19.82 3.95 22.30
C SER A 568 18.94 5.15 22.63
N GLU A 569 18.21 5.10 23.75
CA GLU A 569 17.29 6.18 24.17
C GLU A 569 17.99 7.55 24.26
N GLU A 570 19.24 7.59 24.72
CA GLU A 570 20.00 8.85 24.83
C GLU A 570 20.29 9.50 23.46
N GLN A 571 20.33 8.74 22.38
CA GLN A 571 20.62 9.25 21.03
C GLN A 571 19.38 9.71 20.25
N ILE A 572 18.17 9.25 20.61
CA ILE A 572 16.97 9.63 19.84
C ILE A 572 16.60 11.09 20.05
N GLU A 573 16.74 11.63 21.26
CA GLU A 573 16.43 13.04 21.53
C GLU A 573 17.40 13.97 20.79
N VAL A 574 18.70 13.62 20.75
CA VAL A 574 19.69 14.33 19.90
C VAL A 574 19.30 14.28 18.42
N ALA A 575 18.81 13.15 17.92
CA ALA A 575 18.32 13.03 16.55
C ALA A 575 17.02 13.83 16.30
N LEU A 576 16.14 13.94 17.28
CA LEU A 576 14.91 14.75 17.22
C LEU A 576 15.24 16.26 17.27
N GLU A 577 16.23 16.68 18.05
CA GLU A 577 16.75 18.05 18.05
C GLU A 577 17.44 18.39 16.71
N GLU A 578 18.29 17.50 16.19
CA GLU A 578 19.00 17.72 14.92
C GLU A 578 18.03 17.80 13.72
N ILE A 579 17.06 16.88 13.60
CA ILE A 579 16.09 16.86 12.48
C ILE A 579 15.13 18.07 12.50
N THR A 580 14.79 18.58 13.69
CA THR A 580 13.93 19.76 13.85
C THR A 580 14.70 21.08 13.73
N SER A 581 15.97 21.12 14.12
CA SER A 581 16.88 22.25 13.89
C SER A 581 17.23 22.39 12.41
N ALA A 582 17.48 21.28 11.71
CA ALA A 582 17.54 21.24 10.25
C ALA A 582 16.20 21.56 9.57
N GLY A 583 15.10 21.66 10.32
CA GLY A 583 13.78 22.03 9.80
C GLY A 583 13.20 21.03 8.79
N LEU A 584 13.66 19.78 8.80
CA LEU A 584 13.16 18.73 7.90
C LEU A 584 11.89 18.06 8.48
N ALA A 585 11.77 18.06 9.80
CA ALA A 585 10.59 17.61 10.53
C ALA A 585 10.23 18.59 11.66
N GLU A 586 9.08 18.37 12.29
CA GLU A 586 8.61 19.08 13.48
C GLU A 586 7.94 18.09 14.45
N LEU A 587 7.99 18.41 15.74
CA LEU A 587 7.35 17.62 16.79
C LEU A 587 5.93 18.16 17.02
N GLN A 588 4.93 17.30 16.86
CA GLN A 588 3.57 17.59 17.26
C GLN A 588 3.31 16.89 18.60
N LEU A 589 3.32 17.67 19.68
CA LEU A 589 3.04 17.20 21.02
C LEU A 589 1.52 17.22 21.28
N ALA A 590 0.98 16.12 21.80
CA ALA A 590 -0.42 16.02 22.20
C ALA A 590 -0.60 16.59 23.61
N GLN A 591 -1.81 17.06 23.93
CA GLN A 591 -2.16 17.50 25.28
C GLN A 591 -2.64 16.36 26.20
N GLY A 592 -2.70 15.12 25.68
CA GLY A 592 -3.12 13.92 26.38
C GLY A 592 -1.95 13.00 26.74
N SER A 593 -1.67 12.01 25.89
CA SER A 593 -0.70 10.95 26.14
C SER A 593 0.60 11.16 25.35
N GLU A 594 1.77 10.83 25.93
CA GLU A 594 3.03 10.80 25.17
C GLU A 594 3.00 9.82 23.98
N GLN A 595 2.11 8.82 24.00
CA GLN A 595 1.94 7.89 22.87
C GLN A 595 1.34 8.59 21.63
N GLU A 596 0.60 9.68 21.83
CA GLU A 596 0.01 10.52 20.77
C GLU A 596 1.00 11.55 20.20
N ASN A 597 2.19 11.72 20.80
CA ASN A 597 3.22 12.61 20.27
C ASN A 597 3.73 12.07 18.93
N MET A 598 3.81 12.94 17.92
CA MET A 598 4.15 12.58 16.54
C MET A 598 5.41 13.32 16.07
N LEU A 599 6.28 12.62 15.32
CA LEU A 599 7.24 13.25 14.42
C LEU A 599 6.54 13.48 13.07
N VAL A 600 6.48 14.74 12.63
CA VAL A 600 5.83 15.16 11.39
C VAL A 600 6.89 15.68 10.43
N CYS A 601 7.16 14.95 9.35
CA CYS A 601 8.03 15.45 8.30
C CYS A 601 7.34 16.59 7.54
N ARG A 602 8.06 17.67 7.24
CA ARG A 602 7.46 18.85 6.60
C ARG A 602 6.91 18.53 5.21
N HIS A 603 7.63 17.72 4.42
CA HIS A 603 7.26 17.37 3.04
C HIS A 603 7.50 15.90 2.73
N GLN A 604 6.53 15.26 2.06
CA GLN A 604 6.62 13.85 1.66
C GLN A 604 7.86 13.55 0.78
N LEU A 605 8.28 14.51 -0.06
CA LEU A 605 9.47 14.38 -0.92
C LEU A 605 10.78 14.20 -0.13
N ILE A 606 10.88 14.74 1.10
CA ILE A 606 12.04 14.52 1.97
C ILE A 606 12.15 13.04 2.32
N LEU A 607 11.02 12.40 2.65
CA LEU A 607 10.95 10.98 2.97
C LEU A 607 11.15 10.10 1.74
N GLU A 608 10.60 10.47 0.58
CA GLU A 608 10.86 9.78 -0.68
C GLU A 608 12.39 9.76 -0.96
N CYS A 609 13.08 10.91 -0.84
CA CYS A 609 14.54 10.98 -0.97
C CYS A 609 15.29 10.16 0.10
N ALA A 610 14.87 10.24 1.37
CA ALA A 610 15.50 9.52 2.46
C ALA A 610 15.40 7.99 2.29
N TYR A 611 14.25 7.50 1.83
CA TYR A 611 14.02 6.08 1.53
C TYR A 611 14.88 5.60 0.37
N GLU A 612 15.02 6.41 -0.68
CA GLU A 612 15.89 6.12 -1.83
C GLU A 612 17.36 5.97 -1.46
N MET A 613 17.84 6.70 -0.45
CA MET A 613 19.22 6.63 0.06
C MET A 613 19.53 5.33 0.85
N ILE A 614 18.53 4.53 1.21
CA ILE A 614 18.73 3.27 1.95
C ILE A 614 19.11 2.15 0.96
N LEU A 615 20.16 1.38 1.25
CA LEU A 615 20.52 0.17 0.50
C LEU A 615 19.40 -0.87 0.51
N LYS A 616 19.22 -1.66 -0.58
CA LYS A 616 18.15 -2.69 -0.64
C LYS A 616 18.20 -3.65 0.56
N ARG A 617 19.40 -4.14 0.92
CA ARG A 617 19.62 -5.01 2.09
C ARG A 617 19.14 -4.35 3.40
N ASP A 618 19.43 -3.07 3.56
CA ASP A 618 19.10 -2.35 4.79
C ASP A 618 17.60 -2.01 4.85
N ARG A 619 16.94 -1.74 3.71
CA ARG A 619 15.47 -1.64 3.65
C ARG A 619 14.80 -2.94 4.09
N ILE A 620 15.29 -4.08 3.61
CA ILE A 620 14.81 -5.41 4.01
C ILE A 620 14.97 -5.61 5.53
N ALA A 621 16.16 -5.30 6.08
CA ALA A 621 16.44 -5.43 7.51
C ALA A 621 15.62 -4.46 8.38
N MET A 622 15.46 -3.20 7.95
CA MET A 622 14.64 -2.19 8.63
C MET A 622 13.17 -2.61 8.63
N HIS A 623 12.60 -3.00 7.48
CA HIS A 623 11.22 -3.45 7.42
C HIS A 623 10.98 -4.74 8.21
N GLY A 624 11.96 -5.64 8.29
CA GLY A 624 11.89 -6.81 9.17
C GLY A 624 11.76 -6.40 10.64
N ARG A 625 12.66 -5.53 11.13
CA ARG A 625 12.60 -4.98 12.49
C ARG A 625 11.29 -4.24 12.78
N ILE A 626 10.76 -3.52 11.79
CA ILE A 626 9.46 -2.85 11.89
C ILE A 626 8.34 -3.88 12.05
N ALA A 627 8.30 -4.93 11.23
CA ALA A 627 7.31 -5.99 11.36
C ALA A 627 7.36 -6.68 12.73
N ASP A 628 8.56 -6.98 13.24
CA ASP A 628 8.78 -7.60 14.56
C ASP A 628 8.24 -6.73 15.70
N VAL A 629 8.49 -5.42 15.66
CA VAL A 629 7.97 -4.48 16.68
C VAL A 629 6.47 -4.30 16.56
N LEU A 630 5.92 -4.19 15.34
CA LEU A 630 4.48 -4.03 15.13
C LEU A 630 3.68 -5.29 15.52
N GLU A 631 4.28 -6.48 15.47
CA GLU A 631 3.67 -7.72 15.98
C GLU A 631 3.48 -7.68 17.49
N GLN A 632 4.47 -7.19 18.24
CA GLN A 632 4.44 -7.13 19.70
C GLN A 632 3.68 -5.91 20.25
N ARG A 633 3.37 -4.94 19.38
CA ARG A 633 2.82 -3.65 19.76
C ARG A 633 1.30 -3.68 19.90
N VAL A 634 0.85 -3.12 21.02
CA VAL A 634 -0.56 -2.90 21.35
C VAL A 634 -0.74 -1.40 21.65
N VAL A 635 -1.72 -0.77 21.00
CA VAL A 635 -2.09 0.65 21.20
C VAL A 635 -3.51 0.68 21.76
N ASP A 636 -3.71 1.30 22.92
CA ASP A 636 -5.00 1.36 23.63
C ASP A 636 -5.69 -0.01 23.85
N GLY A 637 -4.89 -1.06 24.03
CA GLY A 637 -5.37 -2.44 24.18
C GLY A 637 -5.68 -3.16 22.86
N ILE A 638 -5.46 -2.53 21.72
CA ILE A 638 -5.72 -3.05 20.37
C ILE A 638 -4.40 -3.35 19.66
N ALA A 639 -4.26 -4.55 19.07
CA ALA A 639 -3.09 -4.91 18.27
C ALA A 639 -3.01 -4.11 16.96
N VAL A 640 -1.79 -3.89 16.45
CA VAL A 640 -1.59 -3.20 15.15
C VAL A 640 -2.34 -3.94 14.02
N PRO A 641 -3.07 -3.24 13.13
CA PRO A 641 -3.81 -3.86 12.03
C PRO A 641 -2.93 -4.78 11.14
N PRO A 642 -3.41 -5.97 10.74
CA PRO A 642 -2.63 -6.93 9.96
C PRO A 642 -2.04 -6.38 8.67
N LEU A 643 -2.74 -5.45 7.99
CA LEU A 643 -2.27 -4.85 6.74
C LEU A 643 -0.97 -4.06 6.90
N MET A 644 -0.85 -3.23 7.95
CA MET A 644 0.39 -2.47 8.20
C MET A 644 1.58 -3.41 8.46
N ARG A 645 1.33 -4.53 9.14
CA ARG A 645 2.34 -5.59 9.31
C ARG A 645 2.66 -6.25 7.97
N ALA A 646 1.65 -6.68 7.19
CA ALA A 646 1.80 -7.33 5.89
C ALA A 646 2.67 -6.50 4.92
N GLU A 647 2.42 -5.21 4.86
CA GLU A 647 3.16 -4.23 4.07
C GLU A 647 4.65 -4.17 4.42
N HIS A 648 5.00 -4.30 5.70
CA HIS A 648 6.40 -4.33 6.14
C HIS A 648 7.02 -5.70 5.95
N SER A 649 6.31 -6.79 6.28
CA SER A 649 6.77 -8.16 6.07
C SER A 649 7.01 -8.46 4.59
N GLU A 650 6.21 -7.91 3.67
CA GLU A 650 6.45 -8.03 2.23
C GLU A 650 7.74 -7.30 1.81
N ARG A 651 7.92 -6.05 2.25
CA ARG A 651 9.14 -5.27 1.95
C ARG A 651 10.39 -5.82 2.64
N ALA A 652 10.22 -6.63 3.69
CA ALA A 652 11.25 -7.43 4.34
C ALA A 652 11.53 -8.78 3.64
N GLU A 653 10.93 -9.03 2.47
CA GLU A 653 10.99 -10.31 1.73
C GLU A 653 10.51 -11.54 2.55
N ARG A 654 9.77 -11.32 3.66
CA ARG A 654 9.13 -12.37 4.48
C ARG A 654 7.79 -12.80 3.86
N LEU A 655 7.84 -13.27 2.62
CA LEU A 655 6.66 -13.39 1.75
C LEU A 655 5.53 -14.27 2.34
N ARG A 656 5.88 -15.30 3.12
CA ARG A 656 4.90 -16.20 3.78
C ARG A 656 4.10 -15.48 4.85
N GLU A 657 4.81 -14.84 5.78
CA GLU A 657 4.22 -14.02 6.85
C GLU A 657 3.36 -12.90 6.27
N ALA A 658 3.86 -12.25 5.22
CA ALA A 658 3.12 -11.22 4.49
C ALA A 658 1.82 -11.76 3.86
N ALA A 659 1.86 -12.93 3.23
CA ALA A 659 0.66 -13.57 2.66
C ALA A 659 -0.38 -13.89 3.74
N ASP A 660 0.03 -14.52 4.85
CA ASP A 660 -0.85 -14.79 6.00
C ASP A 660 -1.50 -13.50 6.55
N LEU A 661 -0.73 -12.40 6.66
CA LEU A 661 -1.21 -11.11 7.15
C LEU A 661 -2.13 -10.37 6.13
N TYR A 662 -1.87 -10.46 4.83
CA TYR A 662 -2.77 -9.93 3.80
C TYR A 662 -4.09 -10.70 3.75
N ALA A 663 -4.07 -12.03 3.90
CA ALA A 663 -5.31 -12.81 4.01
C ALA A 663 -6.11 -12.42 5.27
N GLN A 664 -5.46 -12.27 6.43
CA GLN A 664 -6.10 -11.74 7.65
C GLN A 664 -6.71 -10.35 7.44
N ALA A 665 -6.00 -9.44 6.75
CA ALA A 665 -6.54 -8.13 6.39
C ALA A 665 -7.78 -8.26 5.47
N GLY A 666 -7.74 -9.15 4.48
CA GLY A 666 -8.88 -9.47 3.61
C GLY A 666 -10.09 -10.02 4.38
N HIS A 667 -9.88 -10.84 5.41
CA HIS A 667 -10.95 -11.31 6.30
C HIS A 667 -11.57 -10.16 7.11
N LEU A 668 -10.77 -9.22 7.61
CA LEU A 668 -11.26 -8.03 8.32
C LEU A 668 -12.02 -7.07 7.38
N ALA A 669 -11.55 -6.88 6.15
CA ALA A 669 -12.25 -6.11 5.12
C ALA A 669 -13.58 -6.77 4.73
N SER A 670 -13.58 -8.10 4.52
CA SER A 670 -14.80 -8.89 4.25
C SER A 670 -15.81 -8.84 5.40
N ALA A 671 -15.31 -8.84 6.65
CA ALA A 671 -16.15 -8.64 7.83
C ALA A 671 -16.80 -7.26 7.83
N GLN A 672 -16.08 -6.22 7.41
CA GLN A 672 -16.66 -4.88 7.22
C GLN A 672 -17.46 -4.70 5.91
N SER A 673 -17.64 -5.76 5.11
CA SER A 673 -18.23 -5.70 3.77
C SER A 673 -17.56 -4.69 2.82
N ALA A 674 -16.28 -4.40 3.06
CA ALA A 674 -15.39 -3.74 2.12
C ALA A 674 -14.92 -4.77 1.09
N ASP A 675 -15.87 -5.28 0.28
CA ASP A 675 -15.65 -6.42 -0.62
C ASP A 675 -14.57 -6.11 -1.69
N ALA A 676 -14.44 -4.86 -2.12
CA ALA A 676 -13.44 -4.46 -3.12
C ALA A 676 -12.00 -4.45 -2.53
N GLU A 677 -11.83 -3.93 -1.33
CA GLU A 677 -10.57 -4.01 -0.57
C GLU A 677 -10.23 -5.47 -0.21
N ALA A 678 -11.22 -6.27 0.18
CA ALA A 678 -11.03 -7.70 0.41
C ALA A 678 -10.50 -8.41 -0.85
N VAL A 679 -11.07 -8.13 -2.02
CA VAL A 679 -10.57 -8.64 -3.31
C VAL A 679 -9.13 -8.21 -3.58
N SER A 680 -8.79 -6.94 -3.35
CA SER A 680 -7.40 -6.42 -3.47
C SER A 680 -6.44 -7.21 -2.59
N LEU A 681 -6.78 -7.35 -1.30
CA LEU A 681 -5.95 -7.95 -0.26
C LEU A 681 -5.75 -9.46 -0.45
N TYR A 682 -6.81 -10.21 -0.74
CA TYR A 682 -6.72 -11.64 -1.05
C TYR A 682 -5.94 -11.90 -2.34
N SER A 683 -6.16 -11.10 -3.39
CA SER A 683 -5.39 -11.22 -4.65
C SER A 683 -3.90 -10.95 -4.42
N ARG A 684 -3.57 -9.99 -3.54
CA ARG A 684 -2.19 -9.74 -3.12
C ARG A 684 -1.60 -10.92 -2.35
N ALA A 685 -2.35 -11.50 -1.42
CA ALA A 685 -1.94 -12.67 -0.64
C ALA A 685 -1.62 -13.88 -1.55
N LEU A 686 -2.51 -14.20 -2.50
CA LEU A 686 -2.31 -15.26 -3.50
C LEU A 686 -1.09 -15.00 -4.40
N THR A 687 -0.89 -13.74 -4.83
CA THR A 687 0.29 -13.34 -5.61
C THR A 687 1.61 -13.59 -4.85
N LEU A 688 1.62 -13.41 -3.53
CA LEU A 688 2.78 -13.72 -2.70
C LEU A 688 2.96 -15.22 -2.47
N ALA A 689 1.88 -15.97 -2.29
CA ALA A 689 1.92 -17.43 -2.18
C ALA A 689 2.51 -18.08 -3.46
N HIS A 690 2.15 -17.59 -4.65
CA HIS A 690 2.74 -18.06 -5.91
C HIS A 690 4.24 -17.74 -6.05
N ARG A 691 4.78 -16.76 -5.31
CA ARG A 691 6.23 -16.47 -5.30
C ARG A 691 7.03 -17.36 -4.34
N LEU A 692 6.37 -18.20 -3.53
CA LEU A 692 6.98 -19.11 -2.55
C LEU A 692 7.25 -20.52 -3.11
N GLU A 693 7.37 -20.66 -4.44
CA GLU A 693 7.77 -21.91 -5.06
C GLU A 693 9.04 -22.47 -4.39
N ASN A 694 8.99 -23.76 -4.02
CA ASN A 694 10.04 -24.57 -3.38
C ASN A 694 10.16 -24.56 -1.84
N THR A 695 9.40 -23.77 -1.05
CA THR A 695 9.61 -23.76 0.43
C THR A 695 8.68 -24.70 1.23
N SER A 696 7.39 -24.82 0.86
CA SER A 696 6.47 -25.85 1.40
C SER A 696 5.28 -26.04 0.48
N ALA A 697 5.26 -27.14 -0.29
CA ALA A 697 4.18 -27.41 -1.25
C ALA A 697 2.81 -27.60 -0.57
N GLU A 698 2.77 -28.17 0.64
CA GLU A 698 1.53 -28.43 1.36
C GLU A 698 0.90 -27.14 1.92
N TRP A 699 1.69 -26.27 2.56
CA TRP A 699 1.16 -25.00 3.06
C TRP A 699 0.70 -24.09 1.91
N ASN A 700 1.44 -24.02 0.79
CA ASN A 700 1.01 -23.23 -0.38
C ASN A 700 -0.39 -23.66 -0.85
N LEU A 701 -0.63 -24.97 -1.00
CA LEU A 701 -1.93 -25.49 -1.45
C LEU A 701 -3.05 -25.22 -0.44
N GLN A 702 -2.80 -25.43 0.86
CA GLN A 702 -3.78 -25.15 1.92
C GLN A 702 -4.15 -23.66 1.97
N PHE A 703 -3.13 -22.79 1.99
CA PHE A 703 -3.29 -21.34 2.00
C PHE A 703 -4.02 -20.82 0.77
N GLU A 704 -3.67 -21.34 -0.42
CA GLU A 704 -4.34 -21.01 -1.68
C GLU A 704 -5.83 -21.37 -1.61
N ALA A 705 -6.18 -22.60 -1.20
CA ALA A 705 -7.57 -23.04 -1.09
C ALA A 705 -8.39 -22.22 -0.07
N ASP A 706 -7.85 -21.97 1.12
CA ASP A 706 -8.53 -21.19 2.17
C ASP A 706 -8.73 -19.73 1.75
N THR A 707 -7.74 -19.13 1.09
CA THR A 707 -7.82 -17.75 0.58
C THR A 707 -8.82 -17.65 -0.58
N LEU A 708 -8.85 -18.63 -1.49
CA LEU A 708 -9.82 -18.67 -2.60
C LEU A 708 -11.26 -18.84 -2.11
N LEU A 709 -11.50 -19.68 -1.08
CA LEU A 709 -12.80 -19.84 -0.44
C LEU A 709 -13.30 -18.52 0.20
N ALA A 710 -12.39 -17.73 0.78
CA ALA A 710 -12.71 -16.44 1.39
C ALA A 710 -12.88 -15.30 0.36
N LEU A 711 -12.13 -15.35 -0.75
CA LEU A 711 -12.18 -14.40 -1.85
C LEU A 711 -13.48 -14.50 -2.67
N TYR A 712 -13.99 -15.71 -2.90
CA TYR A 712 -15.16 -15.92 -3.77
C TYR A 712 -16.41 -15.12 -3.34
N PRO A 713 -16.85 -15.11 -2.06
CA PRO A 713 -17.96 -14.27 -1.61
C PRO A 713 -17.76 -12.78 -1.83
N ALA A 714 -16.52 -12.27 -1.73
CA ALA A 714 -16.21 -10.86 -1.96
C ALA A 714 -16.29 -10.51 -3.46
N LEU A 715 -15.79 -11.38 -4.34
CA LEU A 715 -15.91 -11.22 -5.80
C LEU A 715 -17.37 -11.22 -6.27
N VAL A 716 -18.23 -12.08 -5.70
CA VAL A 716 -19.68 -12.04 -5.95
C VAL A 716 -20.31 -10.72 -5.46
N GLY A 717 -19.74 -10.10 -4.42
CA GLY A 717 -20.14 -8.77 -3.95
C GLY A 717 -19.85 -7.64 -4.93
N VAL A 718 -18.67 -7.67 -5.57
CA VAL A 718 -18.25 -6.63 -6.52
C VAL A 718 -18.90 -6.83 -7.89
N ASN A 719 -18.96 -8.07 -8.40
CA ASN A 719 -19.29 -8.37 -9.79
C ASN A 719 -20.66 -9.05 -10.00
N GLY A 720 -21.40 -9.36 -8.93
CA GLY A 720 -22.61 -10.19 -9.01
C GLY A 720 -22.30 -11.64 -9.38
N TYR A 721 -23.28 -12.36 -9.92
CA TYR A 721 -23.15 -13.77 -10.32
C TYR A 721 -22.78 -13.96 -11.81
N VAL A 722 -22.66 -12.88 -12.59
CA VAL A 722 -22.64 -12.83 -14.08
C VAL A 722 -21.78 -13.92 -14.71
N ALA A 723 -20.52 -14.01 -14.27
CA ALA A 723 -19.59 -15.10 -14.55
C ALA A 723 -18.47 -15.02 -13.51
N ALA A 724 -18.84 -15.00 -12.23
CA ALA A 724 -17.92 -14.75 -11.13
C ALA A 724 -16.91 -15.91 -10.98
N ASN A 725 -15.75 -15.72 -11.59
CA ASN A 725 -14.50 -16.39 -11.24
C ASN A 725 -14.47 -17.90 -11.58
N ALA A 726 -14.72 -18.26 -12.85
CA ALA A 726 -14.48 -19.62 -13.34
C ALA A 726 -13.07 -20.12 -12.94
N ASP A 727 -12.06 -19.25 -13.02
CA ASP A 727 -10.69 -19.56 -12.59
C ASP A 727 -10.61 -19.93 -11.10
N VAL A 728 -11.34 -19.25 -10.21
CA VAL A 728 -11.35 -19.54 -8.76
C VAL A 728 -12.11 -20.84 -8.47
N THR A 729 -13.28 -21.06 -9.08
CA THR A 729 -14.07 -22.28 -8.84
C THR A 729 -13.38 -23.51 -9.42
N THR A 730 -12.87 -23.43 -10.66
CA THR A 730 -12.04 -24.50 -11.26
C THR A 730 -10.79 -24.75 -10.43
N ARG A 731 -10.13 -23.71 -9.91
CA ARG A 731 -8.96 -23.92 -9.05
C ARG A 731 -9.31 -24.57 -7.70
N LEU A 732 -10.44 -24.24 -7.10
CA LEU A 732 -10.95 -24.92 -5.91
C LEU A 732 -11.31 -26.39 -6.20
N GLU A 733 -11.89 -26.68 -7.37
CA GLU A 733 -12.16 -28.04 -7.86
C GLU A 733 -10.86 -28.88 -8.02
N GLU A 734 -9.73 -28.26 -8.41
CA GLU A 734 -8.41 -28.92 -8.45
C GLU A 734 -7.77 -29.14 -7.06
N LEU A 735 -7.87 -28.14 -6.18
CA LEU A 735 -7.13 -28.11 -4.91
C LEU A 735 -7.78 -28.98 -3.83
N ILE A 736 -9.10 -28.86 -3.66
CA ILE A 736 -9.80 -29.43 -2.50
C ILE A 736 -9.74 -30.97 -2.46
N PRO A 737 -9.90 -31.73 -3.56
CA PRO A 737 -9.74 -33.18 -3.53
C PRO A 737 -8.34 -33.66 -3.10
N ARG A 738 -7.31 -32.81 -3.23
CA ARG A 738 -5.93 -33.11 -2.83
C ARG A 738 -5.64 -32.81 -1.36
N LEU A 739 -6.40 -31.88 -0.78
CA LEU A 739 -6.22 -31.37 0.59
C LEU A 739 -7.17 -32.04 1.59
N GLY A 740 -8.38 -32.37 1.15
CA GLY A 740 -9.45 -32.85 2.02
C GLY A 740 -9.87 -31.82 3.08
N GLY A 741 -10.46 -32.33 4.17
CA GLY A 741 -11.05 -31.54 5.24
C GLY A 741 -12.54 -31.27 4.99
N PRO A 742 -13.45 -31.67 5.90
CA PRO A 742 -14.89 -31.62 5.66
C PRO A 742 -15.42 -30.19 5.49
N GLU A 743 -14.92 -29.22 6.27
CA GLU A 743 -15.37 -27.82 6.19
C GLU A 743 -15.02 -27.17 4.84
N ARG A 744 -13.81 -27.41 4.30
CA ARG A 744 -13.38 -26.92 2.97
C ARG A 744 -14.20 -27.53 1.84
N LEU A 745 -14.36 -28.85 1.88
CA LEU A 745 -15.19 -29.61 0.92
C LEU A 745 -16.61 -29.04 0.88
N LEU A 746 -17.26 -28.92 2.05
CA LEU A 746 -18.64 -28.45 2.12
C LEU A 746 -18.77 -26.97 1.73
N SER A 747 -17.81 -26.12 2.10
CA SER A 747 -17.82 -24.70 1.73
C SER A 747 -17.74 -24.51 0.21
N SER A 748 -16.82 -25.20 -0.45
CA SER A 748 -16.73 -25.20 -1.92
C SER A 748 -18.01 -25.74 -2.57
N PHE A 749 -18.54 -26.85 -2.06
CA PHE A 749 -19.78 -27.43 -2.57
C PHE A 749 -20.97 -26.50 -2.41
N PHE A 750 -21.10 -25.80 -1.27
CA PHE A 750 -22.16 -24.83 -1.06
C PHE A 750 -22.06 -23.63 -2.01
N LEU A 751 -20.86 -23.08 -2.22
CA LEU A 751 -20.63 -21.98 -3.17
C LEU A 751 -20.95 -22.40 -4.61
N ARG A 752 -20.48 -23.58 -5.02
CA ARG A 752 -20.71 -24.14 -6.36
C ARG A 752 -22.18 -24.45 -6.62
N TRP A 753 -22.89 -24.99 -5.63
CA TRP A 753 -24.34 -25.19 -5.69
C TRP A 753 -25.10 -23.88 -5.81
N LEU A 754 -24.71 -22.84 -5.04
CA LEU A 754 -25.35 -21.53 -5.09
C LEU A 754 -25.15 -20.85 -6.45
N GLU A 755 -23.98 -21.01 -7.08
CA GLU A 755 -23.69 -20.56 -8.44
C GLU A 755 -24.60 -21.24 -9.48
N MET A 756 -24.69 -22.58 -9.45
CA MET A 756 -25.56 -23.36 -10.34
C MET A 756 -27.03 -22.94 -10.20
N LEU A 757 -27.50 -22.74 -8.96
CA LEU A 757 -28.85 -22.23 -8.73
C LEU A 757 -29.02 -20.81 -9.28
N ALA A 758 -28.10 -19.87 -9.02
CA ALA A 758 -28.18 -18.48 -9.49
C ALA A 758 -28.30 -18.36 -11.02
N GLN A 759 -27.65 -19.27 -11.76
CA GLN A 759 -27.72 -19.39 -13.22
C GLN A 759 -28.93 -20.20 -13.73
N GLY A 760 -29.73 -20.81 -12.84
CA GLY A 760 -30.93 -21.57 -13.18
C GLY A 760 -30.72 -23.04 -13.56
N ASP A 761 -29.50 -23.59 -13.42
CA ASP A 761 -29.20 -24.99 -13.75
C ASP A 761 -29.53 -25.94 -12.58
N ILE A 762 -30.82 -26.18 -12.40
CA ILE A 762 -31.36 -26.96 -11.28
C ILE A 762 -31.04 -28.47 -11.41
N ASP A 763 -30.94 -29.00 -12.64
CA ASP A 763 -30.64 -30.42 -12.86
C ASP A 763 -29.16 -30.75 -12.55
N THR A 764 -28.22 -29.90 -12.97
CA THR A 764 -26.81 -30.05 -12.60
C THR A 764 -26.64 -29.87 -11.08
N ALA A 765 -27.30 -28.86 -10.48
CA ALA A 765 -27.31 -28.66 -9.04
C ALA A 765 -27.82 -29.89 -8.26
N HIS A 766 -28.77 -30.64 -8.82
CA HIS A 766 -29.29 -31.87 -8.21
C HIS A 766 -28.30 -33.04 -8.31
N GLY A 767 -27.77 -33.33 -9.50
CA GLY A 767 -26.75 -34.36 -9.67
C GLY A 767 -25.54 -34.11 -8.77
N PHE A 768 -25.13 -32.84 -8.66
CA PHE A 768 -24.08 -32.38 -7.79
C PHE A 768 -24.41 -32.60 -6.30
N THR A 769 -25.51 -32.05 -5.79
CA THR A 769 -25.86 -32.15 -4.36
C THR A 769 -26.14 -33.57 -3.88
N PHE A 770 -26.66 -34.45 -4.74
CA PHE A 770 -26.80 -35.87 -4.45
C PHE A 770 -25.43 -36.56 -4.30
N GLY A 771 -24.46 -36.21 -5.16
CA GLY A 771 -23.07 -36.67 -5.03
C GLY A 771 -22.40 -36.20 -3.74
N VAL A 772 -22.64 -34.94 -3.34
CA VAL A 772 -22.14 -34.38 -2.07
C VAL A 772 -22.65 -35.17 -0.86
N ALA A 773 -23.93 -35.53 -0.83
CA ALA A 773 -24.51 -36.30 0.27
C ALA A 773 -23.87 -37.70 0.44
N GLY A 774 -23.36 -38.30 -0.64
CA GLY A 774 -22.60 -39.55 -0.58
C GLY A 774 -21.16 -39.40 -0.08
N ALA A 775 -20.59 -38.19 -0.12
CA ALA A 775 -19.22 -37.91 0.30
C ALA A 775 -19.08 -37.64 1.82
N PHE A 776 -20.15 -37.23 2.48
CA PHE A 776 -20.20 -36.99 3.92
C PHE A 776 -20.97 -38.11 4.62
N GLY A 777 -20.24 -39.04 5.24
CA GLY A 777 -20.83 -40.15 5.98
C GLY A 777 -21.57 -39.72 7.26
N PRO A 778 -22.30 -40.66 7.91
CA PRO A 778 -23.14 -40.38 9.10
C PRO A 778 -22.37 -39.97 10.37
N GLU A 779 -21.03 -39.91 10.32
CA GLU A 779 -20.15 -39.49 11.42
C GLU A 779 -19.68 -38.02 11.29
N GLY A 780 -20.21 -37.26 10.32
CA GLY A 780 -19.90 -35.83 10.17
C GLY A 780 -20.52 -34.95 11.27
N GLU A 781 -19.99 -33.73 11.42
CA GLU A 781 -20.60 -32.72 12.31
C GLU A 781 -22.07 -32.44 11.93
N SER A 782 -22.90 -32.18 12.94
CA SER A 782 -24.33 -31.88 12.76
C SER A 782 -24.58 -30.64 11.90
N SER A 783 -23.68 -29.66 11.96
CA SER A 783 -23.63 -28.48 11.08
C SER A 783 -23.59 -28.86 9.58
N HIS A 784 -22.77 -29.84 9.22
CA HIS A 784 -22.60 -30.32 7.85
C HIS A 784 -23.85 -31.07 7.36
N GLU A 785 -24.42 -31.92 8.21
CA GLU A 785 -25.65 -32.66 7.88
C GLU A 785 -26.83 -31.72 7.63
N LEU A 786 -26.96 -30.66 8.44
CA LEU A 786 -27.94 -29.60 8.22
C LEU A 786 -27.73 -28.91 6.87
N MET A 787 -26.50 -28.53 6.51
CA MET A 787 -26.25 -27.91 5.20
C MET A 787 -26.57 -28.84 4.02
N ILE A 788 -26.34 -30.15 4.13
CA ILE A 788 -26.72 -31.13 3.10
C ILE A 788 -28.25 -31.21 2.97
N HIS A 789 -29.00 -31.29 4.08
CA HIS A 789 -30.46 -31.24 4.06
C HIS A 789 -30.99 -29.91 3.48
N ARG A 790 -30.35 -28.78 3.81
CA ARG A 790 -30.65 -27.44 3.29
C ARG A 790 -30.49 -27.37 1.77
N MET A 791 -29.40 -27.94 1.23
CA MET A 791 -29.14 -27.96 -0.22
C MET A 791 -30.12 -28.88 -0.95
N LEU A 792 -30.20 -30.16 -0.57
CA LEU A 792 -31.09 -31.14 -1.19
C LEU A 792 -32.57 -30.70 -1.15
N GLY A 793 -33.04 -30.23 0.01
CA GLY A 793 -34.43 -29.82 0.19
C GLY A 793 -34.84 -28.68 -0.75
N SER A 794 -33.97 -27.69 -0.94
CA SER A 794 -34.20 -26.65 -1.93
C SER A 794 -34.13 -27.16 -3.37
N THR A 795 -33.13 -27.97 -3.73
CA THR A 795 -33.00 -28.45 -5.11
C THR A 795 -34.18 -29.32 -5.55
N HIS A 796 -34.65 -30.23 -4.68
CA HIS A 796 -35.89 -30.98 -4.91
C HIS A 796 -37.10 -30.06 -5.03
N MET A 797 -37.18 -28.99 -4.23
CA MET A 797 -38.26 -28.01 -4.33
C MET A 797 -38.32 -27.43 -5.73
N PHE A 798 -37.22 -26.88 -6.27
CA PHE A 798 -37.21 -26.23 -7.59
C PHE A 798 -37.45 -27.21 -8.75
N ARG A 799 -37.07 -28.48 -8.60
CA ARG A 799 -37.40 -29.58 -9.55
C ARG A 799 -38.88 -29.97 -9.55
N GLY A 800 -39.68 -29.47 -8.61
CA GLY A 800 -41.08 -29.86 -8.43
C GLY A 800 -41.27 -31.18 -7.67
N GLU A 801 -40.20 -31.71 -7.05
CA GLU A 801 -40.20 -32.96 -6.28
C GLU A 801 -40.60 -32.66 -4.82
N LEU A 802 -41.79 -32.06 -4.64
CA LEU A 802 -42.18 -31.38 -3.40
C LEU A 802 -42.19 -32.28 -2.16
N GLU A 803 -42.53 -33.56 -2.29
CA GLU A 803 -42.51 -34.50 -1.15
C GLU A 803 -41.07 -34.85 -0.71
N ALA A 804 -40.13 -35.00 -1.65
CA ALA A 804 -38.71 -35.15 -1.33
C ALA A 804 -38.16 -33.87 -0.67
N ALA A 805 -38.57 -32.69 -1.19
CA ALA A 805 -38.24 -31.41 -0.58
C ALA A 805 -38.74 -31.31 0.88
N LYS A 806 -40.01 -31.65 1.12
CA LYS A 806 -40.62 -31.69 2.47
C LYS A 806 -39.80 -32.57 3.42
N ILE A 807 -39.36 -33.77 2.99
CA ILE A 807 -38.55 -34.69 3.82
C ILE A 807 -37.23 -34.04 4.27
N HIS A 808 -36.45 -33.48 3.34
CA HIS A 808 -35.15 -32.89 3.69
C HIS A 808 -35.29 -31.60 4.52
N LEU A 809 -36.24 -30.72 4.17
CA LEU A 809 -36.47 -29.46 4.88
C LEU A 809 -36.98 -29.68 6.32
N HIS A 810 -37.85 -30.66 6.56
CA HIS A 810 -38.27 -31.01 7.92
C HIS A 810 -37.16 -31.70 8.71
N SER A 811 -36.31 -32.51 8.05
CA SER A 811 -35.14 -33.12 8.70
C SER A 811 -34.16 -32.05 9.22
N PHE A 812 -33.95 -30.97 8.47
CA PHE A 812 -33.22 -29.79 8.93
C PHE A 812 -33.86 -29.20 10.21
N LEU A 813 -35.15 -28.87 10.17
CA LEU A 813 -35.84 -28.21 11.29
C LEU A 813 -35.85 -29.05 12.57
N ASN A 814 -35.99 -30.37 12.44
CA ASN A 814 -36.04 -31.29 13.59
C ASN A 814 -34.68 -31.40 14.30
N LYS A 815 -33.58 -31.29 13.54
CA LYS A 815 -32.20 -31.40 14.04
C LYS A 815 -31.60 -30.07 14.49
N TYR A 816 -32.01 -28.95 13.90
CA TYR A 816 -31.46 -27.63 14.22
C TYR A 816 -31.62 -27.25 15.71
N ARG A 817 -30.52 -26.79 16.33
CA ARG A 817 -30.46 -26.23 17.69
C ARG A 817 -29.73 -24.89 17.63
N PRO A 818 -30.33 -23.75 18.00
CA PRO A 818 -29.70 -22.44 17.85
C PRO A 818 -28.34 -22.31 18.56
N GLU A 819 -28.26 -22.80 19.79
CA GLU A 819 -27.06 -22.71 20.65
C GLU A 819 -25.84 -23.46 20.09
N GLU A 820 -26.07 -24.50 19.27
CA GLU A 820 -25.03 -25.34 18.69
C GLU A 820 -24.70 -24.95 17.24
N HIS A 821 -25.71 -24.51 16.47
CA HIS A 821 -25.61 -24.45 15.01
C HIS A 821 -25.63 -23.03 14.42
N LEU A 822 -26.13 -22.02 15.14
CA LEU A 822 -26.39 -20.70 14.56
C LEU A 822 -25.13 -20.07 13.93
N ASP A 823 -24.01 -20.06 14.68
CA ASP A 823 -22.78 -19.40 14.21
C ASP A 823 -21.99 -20.23 13.19
N ALA A 824 -22.14 -21.57 13.18
CA ALA A 824 -21.61 -22.42 12.12
C ALA A 824 -22.37 -22.19 10.80
N LEU A 825 -23.70 -22.19 10.83
CA LEU A 825 -24.54 -22.02 9.64
C LEU A 825 -24.52 -20.60 9.07
N ARG A 826 -24.22 -19.59 9.88
CA ARG A 826 -24.01 -18.18 9.45
C ARG A 826 -22.79 -17.98 8.54
N ARG A 827 -21.85 -18.93 8.52
CA ARG A 827 -20.69 -18.88 7.60
C ARG A 827 -21.10 -19.13 6.14
N PHE A 828 -22.26 -19.78 5.91
CA PHE A 828 -22.71 -20.21 4.60
C PHE A 828 -23.77 -19.25 4.01
N GLY A 829 -23.32 -18.27 3.22
CA GLY A 829 -24.18 -17.44 2.39
C GLY A 829 -24.71 -16.15 3.03
N ALA A 830 -25.59 -15.48 2.28
CA ALA A 830 -26.04 -14.12 2.56
C ALA A 830 -27.25 -14.01 3.52
N THR A 831 -27.97 -15.11 3.75
CA THR A 831 -29.20 -15.17 4.56
C THR A 831 -29.09 -16.24 5.64
N ASP A 832 -29.89 -16.11 6.70
CA ASP A 832 -29.98 -17.13 7.73
C ASP A 832 -30.53 -18.45 7.15
N ASN A 833 -29.76 -19.54 7.24
CA ASN A 833 -30.15 -20.82 6.64
C ASN A 833 -31.38 -21.47 7.30
N TYR A 834 -31.60 -21.25 8.60
CA TYR A 834 -32.81 -21.75 9.29
C TYR A 834 -34.05 -21.00 8.80
N VAL A 835 -33.99 -19.67 8.73
CA VAL A 835 -35.10 -18.86 8.19
C VAL A 835 -35.32 -19.15 6.71
N THR A 836 -34.26 -19.42 5.94
CA THR A 836 -34.37 -19.78 4.53
C THR A 836 -35.07 -21.14 4.33
N VAL A 837 -34.86 -22.12 5.22
CA VAL A 837 -35.62 -23.39 5.24
C VAL A 837 -37.11 -23.14 5.53
N LEU A 838 -37.43 -22.24 6.48
CA LEU A 838 -38.82 -21.84 6.73
C LEU A 838 -39.46 -21.16 5.51
N CYS A 839 -38.71 -20.35 4.76
CA CYS A 839 -39.18 -19.74 3.50
C CYS A 839 -39.52 -20.82 2.46
N CYS A 840 -38.68 -21.84 2.30
CA CYS A 840 -38.93 -22.93 1.36
C CYS A 840 -40.18 -23.72 1.75
N ILE A 841 -40.40 -23.99 3.04
CA ILE A 841 -41.62 -24.67 3.52
C ILE A 841 -42.87 -23.80 3.28
N ALA A 842 -42.80 -22.49 3.52
CA ALA A 842 -43.90 -21.57 3.21
C ALA A 842 -44.20 -21.49 1.70
N ALA A 843 -43.18 -21.56 0.85
CA ALA A 843 -43.32 -21.62 -0.61
C ALA A 843 -43.95 -22.94 -1.09
N ILE A 844 -43.58 -24.09 -0.51
CA ILE A 844 -44.20 -25.39 -0.81
C ILE A 844 -45.67 -25.41 -0.34
N ALA A 845 -45.94 -24.93 0.88
CA ALA A 845 -47.28 -24.90 1.46
C ALA A 845 -48.28 -24.06 0.64
N ALA A 846 -47.80 -23.14 -0.20
CA ALA A 846 -48.66 -22.37 -1.10
C ALA A 846 -49.42 -23.23 -2.13
N PHE A 847 -48.86 -24.41 -2.48
CA PHE A 847 -49.41 -25.38 -3.43
C PHE A 847 -50.34 -26.41 -2.76
N ASP A 848 -50.32 -26.51 -1.43
CA ASP A 848 -51.25 -27.37 -0.69
C ASP A 848 -52.62 -26.64 -0.57
N ASP A 849 -53.73 -27.40 -0.61
CA ASP A 849 -55.09 -26.85 -0.47
C ASP A 849 -55.37 -26.28 0.94
N ASP A 850 -54.56 -26.64 1.94
CA ASP A 850 -54.67 -26.18 3.32
C ASP A 850 -54.17 -24.73 3.48
N ASN A 851 -55.13 -23.81 3.42
CA ASN A 851 -54.89 -22.38 3.58
C ASN A 851 -54.36 -21.98 4.97
N ASP A 852 -54.77 -22.69 6.03
CA ASP A 852 -54.37 -22.36 7.40
C ASP A 852 -52.92 -22.77 7.65
N TYR A 853 -52.50 -23.93 7.13
CA TYR A 853 -51.11 -24.37 7.15
C TYR A 853 -50.21 -23.40 6.36
N ALA A 854 -50.62 -22.99 5.15
CA ALA A 854 -49.87 -22.03 4.35
C ALA A 854 -49.68 -20.67 5.06
N GLN A 855 -50.74 -20.13 5.67
CA GLN A 855 -50.65 -18.89 6.46
C GLN A 855 -49.80 -19.05 7.72
N GLN A 856 -49.88 -20.20 8.40
CA GLN A 856 -49.05 -20.46 9.59
C GLN A 856 -47.56 -20.57 9.23
N ALA A 857 -47.23 -21.23 8.12
CA ALA A 857 -45.86 -21.31 7.60
C ALA A 857 -45.31 -19.92 7.25
N ARG A 858 -46.08 -19.11 6.51
CA ARG A 858 -45.75 -17.71 6.17
C ARG A 858 -45.48 -16.87 7.43
N ARG A 859 -46.39 -16.89 8.41
CA ARG A 859 -46.23 -16.15 9.67
C ARG A 859 -45.01 -16.60 10.48
N ARG A 860 -44.73 -17.91 10.50
CA ARG A 860 -43.55 -18.46 11.20
C ARG A 860 -42.24 -18.00 10.54
N ALA A 861 -42.17 -17.98 9.21
CA ALA A 861 -41.00 -17.49 8.49
C ALA A 861 -40.77 -16.00 8.78
N ILE A 862 -41.80 -15.15 8.64
CA ILE A 862 -41.72 -13.70 8.92
C ILE A 862 -41.29 -13.45 10.37
N ALA A 863 -41.91 -14.11 11.35
CA ALA A 863 -41.58 -13.93 12.76
C ALA A 863 -40.12 -14.34 13.08
N ALA A 864 -39.60 -15.39 12.45
CA ALA A 864 -38.21 -15.81 12.61
C ALA A 864 -37.23 -14.79 11.97
N ALA A 865 -37.59 -14.21 10.82
CA ALA A 865 -36.80 -13.16 10.17
C ALA A 865 -36.80 -11.85 10.96
N ASP A 866 -37.94 -11.45 11.52
CA ASP A 866 -38.06 -10.28 12.39
C ASP A 866 -37.28 -10.47 13.70
N ALA A 867 -37.32 -11.67 14.29
CA ALA A 867 -36.54 -12.01 15.47
C ALA A 867 -35.02 -12.04 15.20
N SER A 868 -34.58 -12.38 13.99
CA SER A 868 -33.16 -12.41 13.66
C SER A 868 -32.53 -11.01 13.65
N ARG A 869 -33.32 -9.96 13.36
CA ARG A 869 -32.87 -8.56 13.11
C ARG A 869 -31.95 -8.39 11.90
N HIS A 870 -32.00 -9.34 10.97
CA HIS A 870 -31.12 -9.40 9.80
C HIS A 870 -31.89 -8.91 8.57
N VAL A 871 -31.68 -7.68 8.08
CA VAL A 871 -32.58 -7.09 7.05
C VAL A 871 -32.67 -7.92 5.79
N HIS A 872 -31.58 -8.58 5.39
CA HIS A 872 -31.55 -9.38 4.16
C HIS A 872 -32.25 -10.72 4.32
N THR A 873 -32.19 -11.32 5.50
CA THR A 873 -33.06 -12.44 5.87
C THR A 873 -34.53 -12.01 5.86
N LEU A 874 -34.85 -10.80 6.35
CA LEU A 874 -36.20 -10.24 6.30
C LEU A 874 -36.66 -9.97 4.87
N CYS A 875 -35.88 -9.31 4.03
CA CYS A 875 -36.23 -9.05 2.63
C CYS A 875 -36.34 -10.34 1.81
N HIS A 876 -35.44 -11.31 2.03
CA HIS A 876 -35.54 -12.66 1.46
C HIS A 876 -36.86 -13.33 1.87
N THR A 877 -37.21 -13.23 3.15
CA THR A 877 -38.46 -13.80 3.69
C THR A 877 -39.69 -13.10 3.15
N LEU A 878 -39.70 -11.77 3.08
CA LEU A 878 -40.77 -10.98 2.50
C LEU A 878 -40.94 -11.31 1.01
N CYS A 879 -39.86 -11.50 0.26
CA CYS A 879 -39.90 -11.86 -1.16
C CYS A 879 -40.32 -13.33 -1.38
N PHE A 880 -39.52 -14.30 -0.92
CA PHE A 880 -39.66 -15.72 -1.27
C PHE A 880 -40.47 -16.53 -0.25
N GLY A 881 -40.44 -16.14 1.03
CA GLY A 881 -41.18 -16.82 2.11
C GLY A 881 -42.58 -16.27 2.37
N ALA A 882 -42.96 -15.16 1.72
CA ALA A 882 -44.24 -14.49 1.92
C ALA A 882 -44.88 -13.99 0.61
N ALA A 883 -44.30 -13.01 -0.08
CA ALA A 883 -44.90 -12.40 -1.27
C ALA A 883 -45.10 -13.42 -2.39
N LEU A 884 -44.09 -14.25 -2.69
CA LEU A 884 -44.20 -15.33 -3.67
C LEU A 884 -45.34 -16.33 -3.32
N PRO A 885 -45.37 -16.99 -2.14
CA PRO A 885 -46.52 -17.81 -1.70
C PRO A 885 -47.88 -17.13 -1.89
N THR A 886 -47.97 -15.86 -1.51
CA THR A 886 -49.19 -15.04 -1.53
C THR A 886 -49.63 -14.76 -2.98
N GLY A 887 -48.69 -14.46 -3.87
CA GLY A 887 -48.94 -14.26 -5.30
C GLY A 887 -49.31 -15.55 -6.04
N LEU A 888 -48.70 -16.69 -5.70
CA LEU A 888 -49.04 -18.01 -6.26
C LEU A 888 -50.50 -18.41 -5.93
N ARG A 889 -51.02 -17.97 -4.78
CA ARG A 889 -52.42 -18.16 -4.36
C ARG A 889 -53.39 -17.07 -4.86
N GLY A 890 -52.88 -16.01 -5.50
CA GLY A 890 -53.67 -14.88 -5.97
C GLY A 890 -54.20 -13.95 -4.86
N GLU A 891 -53.57 -13.94 -3.69
CA GLU A 891 -53.93 -13.11 -2.53
C GLU A 891 -53.43 -11.65 -2.70
N TRP A 892 -53.92 -10.96 -3.74
CA TRP A 892 -53.33 -9.68 -4.21
C TRP A 892 -53.31 -8.53 -3.19
N GLU A 893 -54.27 -8.49 -2.25
CA GLU A 893 -54.32 -7.46 -1.20
C GLU A 893 -53.19 -7.64 -0.17
N GLU A 894 -52.98 -8.87 0.30
CA GLU A 894 -51.86 -9.22 1.19
C GLU A 894 -50.51 -9.04 0.46
N LEU A 895 -50.46 -9.37 -0.85
CA LEU A 895 -49.26 -9.13 -1.65
C LEU A 895 -48.88 -7.64 -1.70
N ALA A 896 -49.86 -6.73 -1.72
CA ALA A 896 -49.60 -5.30 -1.67
C ALA A 896 -49.00 -4.87 -0.32
N VAL A 897 -49.51 -5.39 0.80
CA VAL A 897 -48.95 -5.12 2.14
C VAL A 897 -47.51 -5.62 2.27
N LEU A 898 -47.23 -6.82 1.74
CA LEU A 898 -45.88 -7.40 1.73
C LEU A 898 -44.92 -6.65 0.79
N HIS A 899 -45.41 -6.21 -0.37
CA HIS A 899 -44.69 -5.35 -1.30
C HIS A 899 -44.30 -4.02 -0.63
N ASP A 900 -45.25 -3.32 -0.02
CA ASP A 900 -44.99 -1.99 0.55
C ASP A 900 -43.96 -2.09 1.68
N ARG A 901 -44.03 -3.15 2.51
CA ARG A 901 -43.01 -3.45 3.53
C ARG A 901 -41.64 -3.74 2.92
N LEU A 902 -41.55 -4.58 1.88
CA LEU A 902 -40.30 -4.90 1.19
C LEU A 902 -39.70 -3.67 0.48
N SER A 903 -40.53 -2.91 -0.22
CA SER A 903 -40.14 -1.74 -1.02
C SER A 903 -39.66 -0.60 -0.12
N THR A 904 -40.36 -0.32 0.99
CA THR A 904 -39.92 0.66 2.00
C THR A 904 -38.54 0.31 2.53
N ILE A 905 -38.35 -0.91 3.04
CA ILE A 905 -37.06 -1.37 3.57
C ILE A 905 -35.96 -1.33 2.50
N ALA A 906 -36.24 -1.82 1.29
CA ALA A 906 -35.25 -1.86 0.21
C ALA A 906 -34.88 -0.47 -0.33
N GLN A 907 -35.78 0.51 -0.27
CA GLN A 907 -35.51 1.90 -0.63
C GLN A 907 -34.75 2.64 0.47
N GLU A 908 -35.27 2.64 1.71
CA GLU A 908 -34.66 3.31 2.87
C GLU A 908 -33.22 2.85 3.12
N ARG A 909 -32.95 1.56 2.89
CA ARG A 909 -31.63 0.93 3.10
C ARG A 909 -30.80 0.79 1.82
N GLN A 910 -31.26 1.34 0.68
CA GLN A 910 -30.59 1.30 -0.63
C GLN A 910 -30.23 -0.11 -1.14
N LEU A 911 -31.04 -1.13 -0.84
CA LEU A 911 -30.75 -2.54 -1.13
C LEU A 911 -31.09 -2.89 -2.59
N VAL A 912 -30.26 -2.44 -3.54
CA VAL A 912 -30.47 -2.55 -5.00
C VAL A 912 -30.96 -3.92 -5.44
N PHE A 913 -30.38 -5.02 -4.93
CA PHE A 913 -30.81 -6.38 -5.27
C PHE A 913 -32.29 -6.65 -4.92
N TRP A 914 -32.75 -6.21 -3.75
CA TRP A 914 -34.16 -6.36 -3.34
C TRP A 914 -35.08 -5.34 -4.01
N GLN A 915 -34.58 -4.15 -4.38
CA GLN A 915 -35.35 -3.19 -5.17
C GLN A 915 -35.76 -3.77 -6.54
N CYS A 916 -34.94 -4.63 -7.14
CA CYS A 916 -35.31 -5.34 -8.37
C CYS A 916 -36.52 -6.27 -8.15
N PHE A 917 -36.50 -7.08 -7.08
CA PHE A 917 -37.63 -7.95 -6.72
C PHE A 917 -38.88 -7.16 -6.32
N ALA A 918 -38.73 -6.08 -5.55
CA ALA A 918 -39.83 -5.19 -5.21
C ALA A 918 -40.50 -4.64 -6.48
N ARG A 919 -39.71 -4.18 -7.46
CA ARG A 919 -40.20 -3.71 -8.77
C ARG A 919 -40.87 -4.82 -9.59
N MET A 920 -40.38 -6.06 -9.54
CA MET A 920 -41.07 -7.19 -10.17
C MET A 920 -42.44 -7.46 -9.53
N ILE A 921 -42.53 -7.36 -8.20
CA ILE A 921 -43.81 -7.50 -7.46
C ILE A 921 -44.74 -6.32 -7.73
N GLU A 922 -44.22 -5.10 -7.84
CA GLU A 922 -44.96 -3.90 -8.27
C GLU A 922 -45.62 -4.13 -9.63
N GLY A 923 -44.86 -4.66 -10.61
CA GLY A 923 -45.39 -5.03 -11.92
C GLY A 923 -46.54 -6.06 -11.87
N ILE A 924 -46.42 -7.07 -10.98
CA ILE A 924 -47.48 -8.05 -10.72
C ILE A 924 -48.73 -7.38 -10.14
N LEU A 925 -48.57 -6.44 -9.21
CA LEU A 925 -49.67 -5.71 -8.56
C LEU A 925 -50.36 -4.70 -9.50
N ILE A 926 -49.64 -4.12 -10.44
CA ILE A 926 -50.22 -3.28 -11.51
C ILE A 926 -51.04 -4.16 -12.46
N ALA A 927 -50.50 -5.32 -12.86
CA ALA A 927 -51.20 -6.28 -13.71
C ALA A 927 -52.48 -6.84 -13.08
N SER A 928 -52.47 -7.20 -11.79
CA SER A 928 -53.66 -7.74 -11.10
C SER A 928 -54.79 -6.73 -10.93
N ARG A 929 -54.48 -5.42 -11.04
CA ARG A 929 -55.46 -4.31 -11.08
C ARG A 929 -56.02 -4.04 -12.48
N GLY A 930 -55.57 -4.77 -13.49
CA GLY A 930 -56.07 -4.70 -14.87
C GLY A 930 -55.15 -4.03 -15.89
N ASP A 931 -54.00 -3.47 -15.48
CA ASP A 931 -53.01 -2.89 -16.41
C ASP A 931 -51.87 -3.89 -16.69
N ALA A 932 -52.16 -4.87 -17.55
CA ALA A 932 -51.18 -5.87 -17.95
C ALA A 932 -49.95 -5.28 -18.68
N ALA A 933 -50.12 -4.16 -19.41
CA ALA A 933 -49.06 -3.55 -20.21
C ALA A 933 -48.09 -2.75 -19.33
N GLY A 934 -48.60 -1.89 -18.44
CA GLY A 934 -47.80 -1.18 -17.45
C GLY A 934 -47.13 -2.15 -16.47
N GLY A 935 -47.85 -3.18 -16.02
CA GLY A 935 -47.30 -4.23 -15.15
C GLY A 935 -46.12 -4.97 -15.77
N LEU A 936 -46.23 -5.39 -17.04
CA LEU A 936 -45.15 -6.05 -17.77
C LEU A 936 -43.93 -5.14 -17.96
N LEU A 937 -44.12 -3.85 -18.24
CA LEU A 937 -43.02 -2.88 -18.40
C LEU A 937 -42.21 -2.73 -17.10
N ILE A 938 -42.90 -2.54 -15.97
CA ILE A 938 -42.27 -2.38 -14.65
C ILE A 938 -41.58 -3.69 -14.23
N PHE A 939 -42.23 -4.84 -14.46
CA PHE A 939 -41.64 -6.16 -14.20
C PHE A 939 -40.33 -6.37 -14.97
N ASN A 940 -40.34 -6.14 -16.29
CA ASN A 940 -39.17 -6.36 -17.14
C ASN A 940 -38.00 -5.47 -16.72
N LYS A 941 -38.25 -4.21 -16.32
CA LYS A 941 -37.19 -3.35 -15.78
C LYS A 941 -36.53 -3.92 -14.51
N GLY A 942 -37.27 -4.60 -13.64
CA GLY A 942 -36.71 -5.27 -12.45
C GLY A 942 -35.94 -6.55 -12.81
N HIS A 943 -36.47 -7.32 -13.75
CA HIS A 943 -35.87 -8.53 -14.30
C HIS A 943 -34.54 -8.26 -15.02
N ASP A 944 -34.51 -7.27 -15.91
CA ASP A 944 -33.32 -6.96 -16.73
C ASP A 944 -32.18 -6.42 -15.86
N ASP A 945 -32.49 -5.68 -14.79
CA ASP A 945 -31.53 -5.28 -13.75
C ASP A 945 -30.93 -6.49 -13.00
N LEU A 946 -31.67 -7.60 -12.81
CA LEU A 946 -31.15 -8.84 -12.21
C LEU A 946 -30.32 -9.65 -13.22
N GLN A 947 -30.75 -9.74 -14.47
CA GLN A 947 -29.99 -10.42 -15.54
C GLN A 947 -28.65 -9.74 -15.80
N ALA A 948 -28.58 -8.40 -15.79
CA ALA A 948 -27.34 -7.64 -15.88
C ALA A 948 -26.35 -7.94 -14.72
N ARG A 949 -26.84 -8.54 -13.62
CA ARG A 949 -26.07 -8.97 -12.45
C ARG A 949 -25.90 -10.50 -12.37
N GLY A 950 -26.29 -11.23 -13.42
CA GLY A 950 -26.10 -12.67 -13.55
C GLY A 950 -27.09 -13.54 -12.79
N PHE A 951 -28.17 -12.96 -12.30
CA PHE A 951 -29.15 -13.67 -11.50
C PHE A 951 -30.35 -14.03 -12.38
N GLN A 952 -30.43 -15.29 -12.81
CA GLN A 952 -31.52 -15.82 -13.65
C GLN A 952 -32.56 -16.58 -12.81
N PHE A 953 -32.12 -17.09 -11.67
CA PHE A 953 -32.92 -17.85 -10.71
C PHE A 953 -34.20 -17.13 -10.25
N MET A 954 -35.26 -17.90 -10.02
CA MET A 954 -36.61 -17.49 -9.60
C MET A 954 -37.35 -16.58 -10.59
N CYS A 955 -36.70 -16.03 -11.61
CA CYS A 955 -37.30 -15.13 -12.58
C CYS A 955 -38.44 -15.78 -13.39
N PRO A 956 -38.31 -17.04 -13.89
CA PRO A 956 -39.42 -17.79 -14.47
C PRO A 956 -40.61 -17.91 -13.51
N THR A 957 -40.39 -18.27 -12.24
CA THR A 957 -41.48 -18.38 -11.26
C THR A 957 -42.19 -17.04 -11.02
N PHE A 958 -41.46 -15.92 -10.87
CA PHE A 958 -42.11 -14.61 -10.74
C PHE A 958 -42.85 -14.18 -12.01
N ARG A 959 -42.36 -14.53 -13.20
CA ARG A 959 -43.06 -14.28 -14.47
C ARG A 959 -44.33 -15.15 -14.62
N LEU A 960 -44.36 -16.33 -14.01
CA LEU A 960 -45.58 -17.13 -13.88
C LEU A 960 -46.62 -16.43 -12.99
N VAL A 961 -46.23 -15.86 -11.85
CA VAL A 961 -47.15 -15.08 -11.00
C VAL A 961 -47.69 -13.85 -11.75
N LEU A 962 -46.88 -13.18 -12.56
CA LEU A 962 -47.35 -12.12 -13.47
C LEU A 962 -48.39 -12.65 -14.47
N ALA A 963 -48.18 -13.82 -15.06
CA ALA A 963 -49.15 -14.44 -15.97
C ALA A 963 -50.50 -14.73 -15.29
N PHE A 964 -50.48 -15.15 -14.03
CA PHE A 964 -51.70 -15.30 -13.20
C PHE A 964 -52.39 -13.97 -12.91
N ALA A 965 -51.63 -12.93 -12.55
CA ALA A 965 -52.16 -11.57 -12.33
C ALA A 965 -52.86 -11.02 -13.58
N CYS A 966 -52.31 -11.29 -14.77
CA CYS A 966 -52.91 -10.97 -16.06
C CYS A 966 -54.13 -11.84 -16.44
N ASN A 967 -54.54 -12.83 -15.63
CA ASN A 967 -55.51 -13.89 -16.00
C ASN A 967 -55.20 -14.55 -17.37
N GLY A 968 -53.91 -14.72 -17.70
CA GLY A 968 -53.50 -15.28 -18.98
C GLY A 968 -53.45 -14.31 -20.17
N ALA A 969 -53.70 -13.01 -19.98
CA ALA A 969 -53.60 -12.00 -21.05
C ALA A 969 -52.16 -11.69 -21.55
N LEU A 970 -51.18 -12.55 -21.24
CA LEU A 970 -49.86 -12.52 -21.88
C LEU A 970 -49.95 -13.15 -23.28
N PRO A 971 -49.12 -12.71 -24.26
CA PRO A 971 -49.05 -13.36 -25.57
C PRO A 971 -48.78 -14.87 -25.47
N GLU A 972 -49.37 -15.68 -26.35
CA GLU A 972 -49.15 -17.13 -26.38
C GLU A 972 -47.66 -17.49 -26.51
N ASP A 973 -46.91 -16.71 -27.30
CA ASP A 973 -45.44 -16.84 -27.43
C ASP A 973 -44.69 -16.65 -26.11
N GLU A 974 -45.15 -15.75 -25.23
CA GLU A 974 -44.54 -15.55 -23.90
C GLU A 974 -44.90 -16.69 -22.95
N LEU A 975 -46.13 -17.21 -23.01
CA LEU A 975 -46.52 -18.40 -22.25
C LEU A 975 -45.79 -19.66 -22.74
N ALA A 976 -45.48 -19.75 -24.03
CA ALA A 976 -44.68 -20.83 -24.61
C ALA A 976 -43.21 -20.72 -24.17
N LYS A 977 -42.59 -19.54 -24.22
CA LYS A 977 -41.23 -19.29 -23.69
C LYS A 977 -41.15 -19.62 -22.20
N LEU A 978 -42.11 -19.13 -21.41
CA LEU A 978 -42.17 -19.41 -19.97
C LEU A 978 -42.28 -20.91 -19.68
N LYS A 979 -43.08 -21.66 -20.47
CA LYS A 979 -43.13 -23.12 -20.37
C LYS A 979 -41.76 -23.75 -20.56
N VAL A 980 -41.04 -23.39 -21.62
CA VAL A 980 -39.70 -23.91 -21.93
C VAL A 980 -38.70 -23.56 -20.81
N GLN A 981 -38.75 -22.35 -20.26
CA GLN A 981 -37.91 -21.92 -19.14
C GLN A 981 -38.17 -22.73 -17.86
N LEU A 982 -39.43 -23.02 -17.53
CA LEU A 982 -39.79 -23.85 -16.38
C LEU A 982 -39.44 -25.32 -16.60
N GLU A 983 -39.62 -25.87 -17.81
CA GLU A 983 -39.22 -27.25 -18.15
C GLU A 983 -37.69 -27.45 -18.08
N ALA A 984 -36.91 -26.42 -18.42
CA ALA A 984 -35.45 -26.42 -18.38
C ALA A 984 -34.85 -26.30 -16.96
N GLY A 985 -35.58 -25.73 -15.99
CA GLY A 985 -35.05 -25.48 -14.64
C GLY A 985 -36.11 -25.56 -13.53
N GLU A 986 -36.85 -24.46 -13.33
CA GLU A 986 -37.81 -24.27 -12.22
C GLU A 986 -39.14 -25.03 -12.41
N ARG A 987 -39.06 -26.35 -12.56
CA ARG A 987 -40.19 -27.25 -12.84
C ARG A 987 -41.33 -27.20 -11.82
N TRP A 988 -41.07 -26.75 -10.60
CA TRP A 988 -42.10 -26.56 -9.57
C TRP A 988 -43.22 -25.59 -9.96
N GLY A 989 -42.99 -24.68 -10.92
CA GLY A 989 -44.04 -23.84 -11.50
C GLY A 989 -44.95 -24.53 -12.53
N LEU A 990 -44.59 -25.71 -13.06
CA LEU A 990 -45.32 -26.38 -14.13
C LEU A 990 -46.77 -26.81 -13.77
N PRO A 991 -47.08 -27.30 -12.55
CA PRO A 991 -48.46 -27.59 -12.15
C PRO A 991 -49.34 -26.34 -12.20
N LEU A 992 -48.81 -25.21 -11.73
CA LEU A 992 -49.51 -23.93 -11.74
C LEU A 992 -49.67 -23.37 -13.17
N LEU A 993 -48.65 -23.45 -14.03
CA LEU A 993 -48.80 -23.07 -15.45
C LEU A 993 -49.90 -23.91 -16.14
N SER A 994 -50.03 -25.19 -15.77
CA SER A 994 -51.09 -26.07 -16.29
C SER A 994 -52.47 -25.65 -15.77
N ALA A 995 -52.59 -25.29 -14.50
CA ALA A 995 -53.82 -24.76 -13.91
C ALA A 995 -54.23 -23.40 -14.53
N LEU A 996 -53.27 -22.52 -14.83
CA LEU A 996 -53.52 -21.26 -15.53
C LEU A 996 -54.12 -21.51 -16.93
N LYS A 997 -53.57 -22.44 -17.70
CA LYS A 997 -54.11 -22.80 -19.02
C LYS A 997 -55.52 -23.37 -18.94
N ALA A 998 -55.78 -24.31 -18.03
CA ALA A 998 -57.13 -24.83 -17.80
C ALA A 998 -58.14 -23.73 -17.40
N ARG A 999 -57.69 -22.70 -16.66
CA ARG A 999 -58.51 -21.53 -16.32
C ARG A 999 -58.77 -20.60 -17.51
N MET A 1000 -57.79 -20.42 -18.41
CA MET A 1000 -57.97 -19.69 -19.66
C MET A 1000 -58.99 -20.41 -20.58
N GLU A 1001 -58.83 -21.72 -20.75
CA GLU A 1001 -59.70 -22.57 -21.59
C GLU A 1001 -61.15 -22.66 -21.07
N SER A 1002 -61.35 -22.55 -19.75
CA SER A 1002 -62.67 -22.58 -19.12
C SER A 1002 -63.34 -21.20 -18.95
N THR A 1003 -62.64 -20.10 -19.25
CA THR A 1003 -63.21 -18.75 -19.24
C THR A 1003 -63.78 -18.45 -20.64
N PRO A 1004 -65.11 -18.41 -20.83
CA PRO A 1004 -65.68 -18.22 -22.16
C PRO A 1004 -65.30 -16.84 -22.73
N SER A 1005 -64.87 -16.85 -23.98
CA SER A 1005 -64.50 -15.65 -24.74
C SER A 1005 -65.58 -14.57 -24.65
N ARG A 1006 -65.29 -13.49 -23.92
CA ARG A 1006 -66.05 -12.24 -23.99
C ARG A 1006 -65.53 -11.39 -25.16
N LEU A 1007 -65.81 -11.87 -26.37
CA LEU A 1007 -65.68 -11.14 -27.62
C LEU A 1007 -66.95 -11.34 -28.47
N GLU A 1008 -68.01 -10.64 -28.06
CA GLU A 1008 -68.95 -9.94 -28.94
C GLU A 1008 -69.07 -8.49 -28.45
#